data_AF-A0A833FKZ6-F1
#
_entry.id   AF-A0A833FKZ6-F1
#
_cell.length_a   1.000
_cell.length_b   1.000
_cell.length_c   1.000
_cell.angle_alpha   90.00
_cell.angle_beta   90.00
_cell.angle_gamma   90.00
#
_symmetry.space_group_name_H-M   'P 1'
#
loop_
_entity.id
_entity.type
_entity.pdbx_description
1 polymer ?
#
loop_
_entity_poly.entity_id
_entity_poly.type
_entity_poly.pdbx_seq_one_letter_code
_entity_poly.pdbx_strand_id
1 'polypeptide(L)'
;MLQAVTLSTNKQTTNLSRVEVRDSDKGEILESFILNPDGTPYDLTNKSLVFNENKDGDKFVSDSNVSIVDARIGHITYQVHDQVHSAKGTAWFDIIDKSNGSKIDSTTDFYIEVRDGLKCTVYNTTYIADLEKLKQQMETLLKQADGELQAELQKAEQQLDQELQNFRNQYNSLSADFQNQFKAAQNARQQDYTNQKNAINQDWTNNKNQIWGQWNGDKANIDKQAQDTIQAIKDNAKQVLDKDQADWNAKQHSWDDTFSRIVKEWQVKTNSLNNTVQDLTTKFGNIINELTDLMNKKLPDMNAKTDAVQAKVNELRASLGQIDWTSFAKDLELKKWIFNSEPGWVQLKSNMTQWGNSNEMIAAARISYDDVSRMNIYDYTGVAGIERSMLEVSDLTPNTLYRLFFEWENSKQLTKTADNDYKFRVSVYDKNNTDNILAYQDLPADPVNKELFCLTFDTNNVTDVFIELNTGGLNDGIHFTWKIGNWLLKPVQEHVPIVAIKNNTDLNTIKTPGMYHARGTDGIANSPIPAWFDITVNSDGMQNGTQMLHAKKENQVYVRSWYNGNTFTDWQRITNAGDLATKLSLSGGNMQKGSWINWDAQSPYNAHEGNIGGIQWNGASDSIKIFGDNNAGDNLDLAIQLGDDDSNHISFRRADGDEVAAINMDGYYTGSVGWNNIRSKPDVAQKSDLNVNVIRDYNIETDQPGPTTVEQAGKPGLVDQATLATFARAYRDVRNHTDYRYPTDQALNTAINLNSDPYLDTGIYKIGNCATINGPWPDTTRRWYYLTVIKYDDNTIYQTVDQGPERFVRTVSKTTNSYPQWNQFAMMNRVTDLSDRLQGFTMQQTMFQHRVDYDSPSGTISNQTVDFNDYKETGIVKFVNCFIQNGPYKTDNRHTIFLKVTNLDGQTQYQTVYEGDDLYGRKLFNGSGQWHSYTNTTI
;
A
#
# COMPACT_ATOMS: atom_id res chain seq x y z
N MET A 1 -101.64 39.69 65.59
CA MET A 1 -101.80 40.37 64.28
C MET A 1 -102.61 41.61 64.57
N LEU A 2 -102.11 42.77 64.17
CA LEU A 2 -102.71 44.08 64.47
C LEU A 2 -103.81 44.42 63.47
N GLN A 3 -104.65 45.41 63.79
CA GLN A 3 -105.67 45.90 62.88
C GLN A 3 -105.02 46.44 61.59
N ALA A 4 -105.51 45.98 60.44
CA ALA A 4 -104.99 46.42 59.15
C ALA A 4 -105.28 47.92 58.92
N VAL A 5 -104.31 48.63 58.36
CA VAL A 5 -104.36 50.08 58.16
C VAL A 5 -104.26 50.44 56.69
N THR A 6 -105.06 51.40 56.23
CA THR A 6 -104.94 51.94 54.87
C THR A 6 -104.25 53.28 54.94
N LEU A 7 -103.12 53.42 54.26
CA LEU A 7 -102.25 54.59 54.36
C LEU A 7 -102.09 55.23 52.98
N SER A 8 -102.47 56.50 52.86
CA SER A 8 -102.33 57.25 51.61
C SER A 8 -100.97 57.97 51.55
N THR A 9 -100.51 58.34 50.37
CA THR A 9 -99.38 59.28 50.17
C THR A 9 -99.84 60.75 50.16
N ASN A 10 -101.14 61.03 50.32
CA ASN A 10 -101.68 62.39 50.43
C ASN A 10 -101.44 63.01 51.82
N LYS A 11 -100.38 63.80 51.96
CA LYS A 11 -99.95 64.46 53.21
C LYS A 11 -100.90 65.55 53.74
N GLN A 12 -102.05 65.79 53.09
CA GLN A 12 -103.05 66.78 53.52
C GLN A 12 -104.25 66.19 54.30
N THR A 13 -104.26 64.87 54.54
CA THR A 13 -105.35 64.24 55.30
C THR A 13 -105.23 64.54 56.80
N THR A 14 -106.33 64.95 57.45
CA THR A 14 -106.35 65.29 58.88
C THR A 14 -106.83 64.15 59.79
N ASN A 15 -107.39 63.08 59.20
CA ASN A 15 -107.82 61.90 59.93
C ASN A 15 -106.73 60.83 59.84
N LEU A 16 -105.82 60.81 60.81
CA LEU A 16 -104.74 59.82 60.88
C LEU A 16 -105.23 58.54 61.57
N SER A 17 -104.74 57.41 61.07
CA SER A 17 -105.09 56.09 61.60
C SER A 17 -104.35 55.81 62.92
N ARG A 18 -104.90 54.94 63.78
CA ARG A 18 -104.33 54.62 65.10
C ARG A 18 -104.17 53.11 65.26
N VAL A 19 -102.98 52.68 65.64
CA VAL A 19 -102.61 51.28 65.89
C VAL A 19 -102.23 51.15 67.35
N GLU A 20 -102.87 50.21 68.05
CA GLU A 20 -102.65 50.01 69.49
C GLU A 20 -101.83 48.76 69.74
N VAL A 21 -100.73 48.90 70.46
CA VAL A 21 -99.81 47.83 70.89
C VAL A 21 -99.66 47.84 72.42
N ARG A 22 -99.14 46.76 73.02
CA ARG A 22 -98.87 46.70 74.48
C ARG A 22 -97.38 46.64 74.77
N ASP A 23 -96.92 47.26 75.85
CA ASP A 23 -95.48 47.32 76.18
C ASP A 23 -94.83 45.93 76.40
N SER A 24 -95.63 44.94 76.82
CA SER A 24 -95.21 43.56 77.09
C SER A 24 -95.17 42.65 75.86
N ASP A 25 -95.82 43.04 74.76
CA ASP A 25 -95.97 42.19 73.58
C ASP A 25 -94.78 42.37 72.62
N LYS A 26 -94.49 41.33 71.82
CA LYS A 26 -93.38 41.31 70.84
C LYS A 26 -93.77 40.53 69.59
N GLY A 27 -93.23 40.94 68.45
CA GLY A 27 -93.34 40.20 67.18
C GLY A 27 -94.72 40.27 66.49
N GLU A 28 -95.56 41.23 66.84
CA GLU A 28 -96.86 41.45 66.20
C GLU A 28 -96.69 41.91 64.74
N ILE A 29 -97.64 41.54 63.86
CA ILE A 29 -97.59 41.92 62.45
C ILE A 29 -98.64 43.00 62.18
N LEU A 30 -98.19 44.11 61.61
CA LEU A 30 -98.99 45.18 61.04
C LEU A 30 -99.20 44.93 59.56
N GLU A 31 -100.46 44.77 59.15
CA GLU A 31 -100.84 44.68 57.75
C GLU A 31 -101.26 46.07 57.24
N SER A 32 -100.82 46.47 56.05
CA SER A 32 -101.17 47.79 55.50
C SER A 32 -101.32 47.82 53.99
N PHE A 33 -102.19 48.72 53.51
CA PHE A 33 -102.43 48.97 52.09
C PHE A 33 -102.07 50.42 51.75
N ILE A 34 -101.12 50.60 50.82
CA ILE A 34 -100.60 51.90 50.43
C ILE A 34 -101.37 52.44 49.22
N LEU A 35 -101.88 53.66 49.31
CA LEU A 35 -102.70 54.30 48.29
C LEU A 35 -102.05 55.59 47.74
N ASN A 36 -102.32 55.90 46.48
CA ASN A 36 -102.06 57.19 45.85
C ASN A 36 -102.93 58.30 46.49
N PRO A 37 -102.64 59.58 46.20
CA PRO A 37 -103.43 60.68 46.75
C PRO A 37 -104.89 60.72 46.31
N ASP A 38 -105.21 60.08 45.18
CA ASP A 38 -106.57 59.94 44.62
C ASP A 38 -107.34 58.72 45.15
N GLY A 39 -106.74 57.93 46.05
CA GLY A 39 -107.34 56.76 46.67
C GLY A 39 -107.18 55.45 45.87
N THR A 40 -106.52 55.46 44.71
CA THR A 40 -106.17 54.24 43.98
C THR A 40 -104.95 53.52 44.61
N PRO A 41 -104.77 52.20 44.41
CA PRO A 41 -103.62 51.48 44.96
C PRO A 41 -102.27 52.01 44.46
N TYR A 42 -101.28 52.13 45.35
CA TYR A 42 -99.92 52.59 45.03
C TYR A 42 -99.06 51.41 44.58
N ASP A 43 -98.54 51.43 43.35
CA ASP A 43 -97.69 50.34 42.82
C ASP A 43 -96.27 50.38 43.41
N LEU A 44 -95.90 49.30 44.12
CA LEU A 44 -94.62 49.12 44.82
C LEU A 44 -93.59 48.32 44.00
N THR A 45 -93.83 48.06 42.71
CA THR A 45 -92.90 47.33 41.85
C THR A 45 -91.52 48.03 41.80
N ASN A 46 -90.44 47.27 42.04
CA ASN A 46 -89.06 47.76 42.19
C ASN A 46 -88.83 48.75 43.34
N LYS A 47 -89.72 48.79 44.34
CA LYS A 47 -89.57 49.62 45.54
C LYS A 47 -89.34 48.74 46.78
N SER A 48 -88.82 49.36 47.83
CA SER A 48 -88.78 48.83 49.20
C SER A 48 -89.37 49.87 50.14
N LEU A 49 -89.74 49.47 51.34
CA LEU A 49 -90.27 50.38 52.34
C LEU A 49 -89.44 50.29 53.62
N VAL A 50 -89.30 51.44 54.29
CA VAL A 50 -88.70 51.55 55.61
C VAL A 50 -89.77 52.06 56.55
N PHE A 51 -90.07 51.29 57.59
CA PHE A 51 -90.90 51.74 58.69
C PHE A 51 -90.12 52.77 59.52
N ASN A 52 -90.76 53.88 59.84
CA ASN A 52 -90.20 54.90 60.70
C ASN A 52 -91.22 55.26 61.77
N GLU A 53 -90.73 55.47 62.99
CA GLU A 53 -91.53 55.99 64.09
C GLU A 53 -90.69 56.98 64.89
N ASN A 54 -91.24 58.18 65.07
CA ASN A 54 -90.73 59.13 66.03
C ASN A 54 -91.56 59.06 67.32
N LYS A 55 -90.90 58.73 68.43
CA LYS A 55 -91.56 58.54 69.72
C LYS A 55 -91.70 59.85 70.47
N ASP A 56 -92.71 59.91 71.32
CA ASP A 56 -92.92 61.01 72.26
C ASP A 56 -91.81 60.99 73.34
N GLY A 57 -90.61 61.47 73.00
CA GLY A 57 -89.42 61.46 73.86
C GLY A 57 -88.05 61.48 73.16
N ASP A 58 -87.96 62.04 71.93
CA ASP A 58 -86.73 62.17 71.13
C ASP A 58 -86.01 60.84 70.81
N LYS A 59 -86.75 59.73 70.76
CA LYS A 59 -86.24 58.43 70.31
C LYS A 59 -86.88 58.04 68.98
N PHE A 60 -86.10 57.40 68.13
CA PHE A 60 -86.50 57.07 66.76
C PHE A 60 -86.34 55.58 66.50
N VAL A 61 -87.31 54.99 65.81
CA VAL A 61 -87.23 53.64 65.27
C VAL A 61 -87.22 53.75 63.75
N SER A 62 -86.24 53.13 63.11
CA SER A 62 -86.18 53.00 61.65
C SER A 62 -85.84 51.57 61.31
N ASP A 63 -86.68 50.93 60.50
CA ASP A 63 -86.58 49.51 60.21
C ASP A 63 -86.97 49.21 58.77
N SER A 64 -86.02 48.65 58.02
CA SER A 64 -86.21 48.28 56.62
C SER A 64 -86.86 46.92 56.41
N ASN A 65 -87.20 46.18 57.48
CA ASN A 65 -87.73 44.83 57.39
C ASN A 65 -89.25 44.78 57.07
N VAL A 66 -89.66 45.53 56.04
CA VAL A 66 -91.04 45.57 55.55
C VAL A 66 -91.20 44.62 54.37
N SER A 67 -92.17 43.70 54.46
CA SER A 67 -92.46 42.72 53.42
C SER A 67 -93.57 43.21 52.50
N ILE A 68 -93.32 43.25 51.19
CA ILE A 68 -94.35 43.54 50.19
C ILE A 68 -95.03 42.21 49.84
N VAL A 69 -96.34 42.13 50.11
CA VAL A 69 -97.14 40.92 49.85
C VAL A 69 -97.67 40.93 48.42
N ASP A 70 -98.22 42.07 47.98
CA ASP A 70 -98.58 42.30 46.58
C ASP A 70 -98.23 43.73 46.18
N ALA A 71 -97.25 43.85 45.29
CA ALA A 71 -96.73 45.13 44.86
C ALA A 71 -97.73 45.96 44.05
N ARG A 72 -98.60 45.34 43.24
CA ARG A 72 -99.47 46.08 42.30
C ARG A 72 -100.64 46.77 42.99
N ILE A 73 -101.02 46.29 44.17
CA ILE A 73 -102.10 46.86 44.99
C ILE A 73 -101.60 47.54 46.25
N GLY A 74 -100.28 47.74 46.39
CA GLY A 74 -99.69 48.42 47.53
C GLY A 74 -99.81 47.67 48.86
N HIS A 75 -99.94 46.34 48.84
CA HIS A 75 -100.17 45.54 50.05
C HIS A 75 -98.85 45.11 50.71
N ILE A 76 -98.68 45.46 51.98
CA ILE A 76 -97.50 45.18 52.78
C ILE A 76 -97.84 44.53 54.12
N THR A 77 -96.88 43.82 54.68
CA THR A 77 -96.86 43.42 56.09
C THR A 77 -95.53 43.81 56.73
N TYR A 78 -95.59 44.25 57.98
CA TYR A 78 -94.43 44.63 58.77
C TYR A 78 -94.51 43.99 60.15
N GLN A 79 -93.49 43.23 60.53
CA GLN A 79 -93.38 42.76 61.91
C GLN A 79 -92.89 43.92 62.77
N VAL A 80 -93.71 44.37 63.70
CA VAL A 80 -93.46 45.54 64.54
C VAL A 80 -92.20 45.31 65.38
N HIS A 81 -91.21 46.17 65.20
CA HIS A 81 -89.93 46.08 65.92
C HIS A 81 -90.12 46.23 67.43
N ASP A 82 -89.36 45.49 68.23
CA ASP A 82 -89.52 45.41 69.68
C ASP A 82 -89.46 46.77 70.39
N GLN A 83 -88.74 47.74 69.82
CA GLN A 83 -88.63 49.10 70.34
C GLN A 83 -89.90 49.92 70.14
N VAL A 84 -90.78 49.59 69.18
CA VAL A 84 -92.05 50.28 68.95
C VAL A 84 -92.96 50.22 70.19
N HIS A 85 -92.86 49.14 70.97
CA HIS A 85 -93.62 48.93 72.20
C HIS A 85 -93.14 49.78 73.40
N SER A 86 -92.07 50.56 73.28
CA SER A 86 -91.46 51.24 74.44
C SER A 86 -92.13 52.57 74.83
N ALA A 87 -92.80 53.25 73.90
CA ALA A 87 -93.55 54.48 74.13
C ALA A 87 -94.43 54.78 72.90
N LYS A 88 -95.50 55.55 73.08
CA LYS A 88 -96.32 56.04 71.96
C LYS A 88 -95.52 56.95 71.02
N GLY A 89 -95.94 57.01 69.76
CA GLY A 89 -95.23 57.75 68.72
C GLY A 89 -96.02 57.95 67.44
N THR A 90 -95.46 58.76 66.55
CA THR A 90 -95.98 59.01 65.21
C THR A 90 -95.14 58.24 64.21
N ALA A 91 -95.79 57.39 63.41
CA ALA A 91 -95.14 56.47 62.47
C ALA A 91 -95.55 56.73 61.02
N TRP A 92 -94.69 56.33 60.09
CA TRP A 92 -94.93 56.37 58.64
C TRP A 92 -94.05 55.36 57.92
N PHE A 93 -94.33 55.09 56.65
CA PHE A 93 -93.44 54.32 55.78
C PHE A 93 -92.80 55.21 54.73
N ASP A 94 -91.48 55.15 54.62
CA ASP A 94 -90.73 55.73 53.51
C ASP A 94 -90.65 54.73 52.36
N ILE A 95 -90.93 55.20 51.14
CA ILE A 95 -90.88 54.39 49.92
C ILE A 95 -89.56 54.70 49.21
N ILE A 96 -88.75 53.67 49.01
CA ILE A 96 -87.38 53.74 48.50
C ILE A 96 -87.30 53.06 47.13
N ASP A 97 -86.60 53.67 46.19
CA ASP A 97 -86.24 53.03 44.92
C ASP A 97 -85.10 52.03 45.14
N LYS A 98 -85.32 50.74 44.84
CA LYS A 98 -84.32 49.68 45.06
C LYS A 98 -83.08 49.83 44.20
N SER A 99 -83.16 50.52 43.06
CA SER A 99 -82.04 50.61 42.11
C SER A 99 -80.92 51.53 42.59
N ASN A 100 -81.24 52.53 43.40
CA ASN A 100 -80.29 53.56 43.84
C ASN A 100 -80.38 53.89 45.33
N GLY A 101 -81.32 53.29 46.08
CA GLY A 101 -81.48 53.48 47.51
C GLY A 101 -82.07 54.85 47.91
N SER A 102 -82.58 55.65 46.97
CA SER A 102 -83.12 56.97 47.25
C SER A 102 -84.59 56.92 47.70
N LYS A 103 -84.94 57.74 48.70
CA LYS A 103 -86.34 57.96 49.11
C LYS A 103 -87.10 58.71 48.02
N ILE A 104 -88.17 58.10 47.52
CA ILE A 104 -88.98 58.63 46.41
C ILE A 104 -90.37 59.10 46.84
N ASP A 105 -90.92 58.58 47.94
CA ASP A 105 -92.12 59.12 48.60
C ASP A 105 -92.23 58.63 50.06
N SER A 106 -93.30 59.01 50.76
CA SER A 106 -93.67 58.46 52.06
C SER A 106 -95.19 58.44 52.23
N THR A 107 -95.68 57.55 53.09
CA THR A 107 -97.08 57.56 53.51
C THR A 107 -97.39 58.80 54.36
N THR A 108 -98.68 59.06 54.57
CA THR A 108 -99.15 59.87 55.68
C THR A 108 -98.76 59.23 57.01
N ASP A 109 -98.68 60.07 58.03
CA ASP A 109 -98.43 59.62 59.39
C ASP A 109 -99.61 58.78 59.93
N PHE A 110 -99.32 57.94 60.91
CA PHE A 110 -100.30 57.25 61.73
C PHE A 110 -99.75 57.11 63.15
N TYR A 111 -100.64 56.95 64.13
CA TYR A 111 -100.23 56.93 65.53
C TYR A 111 -100.08 55.50 66.04
N ILE A 112 -98.96 55.25 66.72
CA ILE A 112 -98.77 54.06 67.54
C ILE A 112 -99.06 54.45 68.99
N GLU A 113 -100.03 53.76 69.59
CA GLU A 113 -100.30 53.87 71.02
C GLU A 113 -99.80 52.66 71.75
N VAL A 114 -99.09 52.88 72.85
CA VAL A 114 -98.63 51.81 73.73
C VAL A 114 -99.50 51.80 74.98
N ARG A 115 -100.16 50.67 75.25
CA ARG A 115 -100.92 50.42 76.48
C ARG A 115 -100.09 49.63 77.49
N ASP A 116 -100.30 49.91 78.77
CA ASP A 116 -99.64 49.21 79.89
C ASP A 116 -99.97 47.70 79.88
N GLY A 117 -98.93 46.87 79.89
CA GLY A 117 -98.96 45.44 80.17
C GLY A 117 -98.61 45.11 81.63
N LEU A 118 -98.71 43.83 82.00
CA LEU A 118 -98.39 43.36 83.36
C LEU A 118 -96.88 43.51 83.65
N LYS A 119 -96.54 44.44 84.56
CA LYS A 119 -95.15 44.87 84.86
C LYS A 119 -94.22 43.75 85.34
N CYS A 120 -93.03 43.71 84.72
CA CYS A 120 -91.84 42.94 85.12
C CYS A 120 -90.69 43.87 85.55
N THR A 121 -89.85 43.42 86.48
CA THR A 121 -88.66 44.07 87.05
C THR A 121 -87.50 44.14 86.05
N VAL A 122 -86.89 45.33 85.93
CA VAL A 122 -85.78 45.62 85.01
C VAL A 122 -84.42 45.16 85.61
N TYR A 123 -83.62 44.42 84.84
CA TYR A 123 -82.17 44.28 85.05
C TYR A 123 -81.40 45.11 84.01
N ASN A 124 -80.33 45.78 84.46
CA ASN A 124 -79.51 46.73 83.71
C ASN A 124 -78.12 46.12 83.41
N THR A 125 -77.82 45.74 82.15
CA THR A 125 -76.47 45.31 81.71
C THR A 125 -76.26 45.46 80.19
N THR A 126 -75.59 46.53 79.70
CA THR A 126 -75.24 46.66 78.26
C THR A 126 -73.98 47.50 77.98
N TYR A 127 -72.88 47.29 78.73
CA TYR A 127 -71.54 47.77 78.27
C TYR A 127 -70.39 46.76 78.48
N ILE A 128 -70.50 45.80 79.41
CA ILE A 128 -69.44 44.80 79.67
C ILE A 128 -69.44 43.66 78.64
N ALA A 129 -70.61 43.26 78.13
CA ALA A 129 -70.73 42.14 77.21
C ALA A 129 -70.12 42.41 75.82
N ASP A 130 -70.21 43.65 75.34
CA ASP A 130 -69.69 44.03 74.02
C ASP A 130 -68.16 44.23 74.02
N LEU A 131 -67.59 44.70 75.14
CA LEU A 131 -66.13 44.76 75.33
C LEU A 131 -65.50 43.36 75.43
N GLU A 132 -66.16 42.40 76.09
CA GLU A 132 -65.65 41.02 76.17
C GLU A 132 -65.73 40.31 74.79
N LYS A 133 -66.76 40.63 73.98
CA LYS A 133 -66.83 40.18 72.58
C LYS A 133 -65.69 40.74 71.73
N LEU A 134 -65.37 42.03 71.85
CA LEU A 134 -64.26 42.65 71.11
C LEU A 134 -62.92 42.00 71.47
N LYS A 135 -62.69 41.74 72.76
CA LYS A 135 -61.49 41.04 73.25
C LYS A 135 -61.39 39.62 72.69
N GLN A 136 -62.49 38.85 72.70
CA GLN A 136 -62.51 37.51 72.10
C GLN A 136 -62.25 37.54 70.59
N GLN A 137 -62.78 38.55 69.88
CA GLN A 137 -62.50 38.73 68.45
C GLN A 137 -61.02 39.05 68.18
N MET A 138 -60.40 39.91 69.00
CA MET A 138 -58.96 40.19 68.89
C MET A 138 -58.09 38.97 69.19
N GLU A 139 -58.41 38.20 70.24
CA GLU A 139 -57.68 36.95 70.57
C GLU A 139 -57.82 35.90 69.45
N THR A 140 -58.98 35.85 68.79
CA THR A 140 -59.23 34.95 67.66
C THR A 140 -58.41 35.37 66.44
N LEU A 141 -58.39 36.67 66.11
CA LEU A 141 -57.58 37.21 65.01
C LEU A 141 -56.09 36.98 65.22
N LEU A 142 -55.59 37.16 66.45
CA LEU A 142 -54.18 36.89 66.78
C LEU A 142 -53.84 35.42 66.61
N LYS A 143 -54.71 34.50 67.05
CA LYS A 143 -54.51 33.05 66.83
C LYS A 143 -54.57 32.67 65.34
N GLN A 144 -55.42 33.33 64.57
CA GLN A 144 -55.50 33.11 63.13
C GLN A 144 -54.22 33.57 62.43
N ALA A 145 -53.74 34.77 62.72
CA ALA A 145 -52.51 35.31 62.17
C ALA A 145 -51.27 34.46 62.56
N ASP A 146 -51.20 33.98 63.81
CA ASP A 146 -50.12 33.09 64.27
C ASP A 146 -50.16 31.72 63.58
N GLY A 147 -51.36 31.17 63.38
CA GLY A 147 -51.57 29.93 62.62
C GLY A 147 -51.23 30.06 61.13
N GLU A 148 -51.57 31.20 60.50
CA GLU A 148 -51.21 31.51 59.12
C GLU A 148 -49.69 31.68 58.97
N LEU A 149 -49.04 32.37 59.90
CA LEU A 149 -47.58 32.53 59.91
C LEU A 149 -46.87 31.17 60.08
N GLN A 150 -47.34 30.31 60.97
CA GLN A 150 -46.80 28.95 61.13
C GLN A 150 -46.97 28.11 59.86
N ALA A 151 -48.11 28.21 59.16
CA ALA A 151 -48.35 27.48 57.92
C ALA A 151 -47.46 27.97 56.76
N GLU A 152 -47.23 29.28 56.66
CA GLU A 152 -46.27 29.89 55.72
C GLU A 152 -44.84 29.42 55.99
N LEU A 153 -44.40 29.43 57.25
CA LEU A 153 -43.08 28.94 57.64
C LEU A 153 -42.90 27.45 57.32
N GLN A 154 -43.92 26.63 57.58
CA GLN A 154 -43.90 25.20 57.22
C GLN A 154 -43.81 24.96 55.72
N LYS A 155 -44.51 25.77 54.92
CA LYS A 155 -44.40 25.71 53.45
C LYS A 155 -43.00 26.09 52.98
N ALA A 156 -42.41 27.14 53.55
CA ALA A 156 -41.06 27.56 53.21
C ALA A 156 -40.01 26.50 53.58
N GLU A 157 -40.13 25.86 54.75
CA GLU A 157 -39.27 24.72 55.12
C GLU A 157 -39.41 23.56 54.16
N GLN A 158 -40.64 23.17 53.80
CA GLN A 158 -40.88 22.09 52.83
C GLN A 158 -40.32 22.41 51.45
N GLN A 159 -40.46 23.66 50.98
CA GLN A 159 -39.86 24.08 49.71
C GLN A 159 -38.34 24.02 49.75
N LEU A 160 -37.72 24.52 50.82
CA LEU A 160 -36.27 24.48 50.98
C LEU A 160 -35.74 23.03 51.01
N ASP A 161 -36.43 22.13 51.72
CA ASP A 161 -36.08 20.71 51.75
C ASP A 161 -36.22 20.05 50.37
N GLN A 162 -37.26 20.40 49.62
CA GLN A 162 -37.47 19.91 48.26
C GLN A 162 -36.37 20.41 47.31
N GLU A 163 -35.97 21.68 47.41
CA GLU A 163 -34.87 22.24 46.63
C GLU A 163 -33.52 21.59 46.98
N LEU A 164 -33.25 21.37 48.27
CA LEU A 164 -32.06 20.65 48.73
C LEU A 164 -32.03 19.20 48.22
N GLN A 165 -33.18 18.51 48.22
CA GLN A 165 -33.28 17.17 47.62
C GLN A 165 -33.02 17.20 46.11
N ASN A 166 -33.62 18.15 45.40
CA ASN A 166 -33.42 18.31 43.96
C ASN A 166 -31.93 18.58 43.64
N PHE A 167 -31.28 19.44 44.42
CA PHE A 167 -29.86 19.71 44.28
C PHE A 167 -29.01 18.46 44.52
N ARG A 168 -29.28 17.69 45.60
CA ARG A 168 -28.57 16.42 45.86
C ARG A 168 -28.76 15.42 44.73
N ASN A 169 -29.97 15.31 44.18
CA ASN A 169 -30.25 14.42 43.06
C ASN A 169 -29.49 14.83 41.80
N GLN A 170 -29.46 16.12 41.47
CA GLN A 170 -28.68 16.65 40.36
C GLN A 170 -27.19 16.41 40.55
N TYR A 171 -26.65 16.70 41.74
CA TYR A 171 -25.24 16.46 42.06
C TYR A 171 -24.87 14.98 41.92
N ASN A 172 -25.70 14.08 42.46
CA ASN A 172 -25.46 12.64 42.36
C ASN A 172 -25.51 12.14 40.91
N SER A 173 -26.45 12.66 40.11
CA SER A 173 -26.56 12.32 38.69
C SER A 173 -25.34 12.80 37.90
N LEU A 174 -24.89 14.03 38.14
CA LEU A 174 -23.70 14.59 37.50
C LEU A 174 -22.42 13.86 37.92
N SER A 175 -22.30 13.51 39.20
CA SER A 175 -21.18 12.73 39.73
C SER A 175 -21.12 11.32 39.12
N ALA A 176 -22.28 10.64 39.01
CA ALA A 176 -22.37 9.34 38.37
C ALA A 176 -22.04 9.41 36.87
N ASP A 177 -22.55 10.44 36.17
CA ASP A 177 -22.24 10.66 34.76
C ASP A 177 -20.74 10.90 34.54
N PHE A 178 -20.11 11.75 35.37
CA PHE A 178 -18.67 11.98 35.31
C PHE A 178 -17.86 10.69 35.55
N GLN A 179 -18.25 9.88 36.53
CA GLN A 179 -17.60 8.59 36.78
C GLN A 179 -17.77 7.62 35.60
N ASN A 180 -18.95 7.59 34.98
CA ASN A 180 -19.23 6.76 33.82
C ASN A 180 -18.43 7.20 32.60
N GLN A 181 -18.36 8.51 32.33
CA GLN A 181 -17.54 9.07 31.27
C GLN A 181 -16.06 8.76 31.48
N PHE A 182 -15.55 8.88 32.72
CA PHE A 182 -14.18 8.53 33.05
C PHE A 182 -13.89 7.04 32.84
N LYS A 183 -14.81 6.14 33.24
CA LYS A 183 -14.70 4.70 32.99
C LYS A 183 -14.73 4.37 31.50
N ALA A 184 -15.63 4.99 30.75
CA ALA A 184 -15.72 4.82 29.30
C ALA A 184 -14.43 5.27 28.61
N ALA A 185 -13.87 6.41 29.03
CA ALA A 185 -12.59 6.91 28.53
C ALA A 185 -11.42 5.98 28.89
N GLN A 186 -11.38 5.41 30.10
CA GLN A 186 -10.37 4.40 30.46
C GLN A 186 -10.50 3.14 29.59
N ASN A 187 -11.71 2.62 29.42
CA ASN A 187 -11.97 1.43 28.62
C ASN A 187 -11.61 1.64 27.15
N ALA A 188 -11.97 2.81 26.58
CA ALA A 188 -11.60 3.18 25.22
C ALA A 188 -10.07 3.23 25.05
N ARG A 189 -9.35 3.82 26.01
CA ARG A 189 -7.88 3.87 25.98
C ARG A 189 -7.25 2.48 26.09
N GLN A 190 -7.80 1.61 26.93
CA GLN A 190 -7.34 0.23 27.07
C GLN A 190 -7.58 -0.59 25.80
N GLN A 191 -8.72 -0.38 25.14
CA GLN A 191 -9.05 -1.03 23.88
C GLN A 191 -8.17 -0.52 22.75
N ASP A 192 -7.91 0.78 22.68
CA ASP A 192 -7.02 1.37 21.68
C ASP A 192 -5.57 0.85 21.83
N TYR A 193 -5.06 0.77 23.07
CA TYR A 193 -3.78 0.12 23.36
C TYR A 193 -3.75 -1.35 22.90
N THR A 194 -4.83 -2.09 23.14
CA THR A 194 -4.93 -3.50 22.73
C THR A 194 -4.96 -3.63 21.20
N ASN A 195 -5.68 -2.76 20.51
CA ASN A 195 -5.74 -2.71 19.04
C ASN A 195 -4.36 -2.39 18.45
N GLN A 196 -3.68 -1.36 18.97
CA GLN A 196 -2.33 -0.99 18.54
C GLN A 196 -1.33 -2.14 18.77
N LYS A 197 -1.37 -2.78 19.95
CA LYS A 197 -0.54 -3.95 20.25
C LYS A 197 -0.79 -5.10 19.27
N ASN A 198 -2.05 -5.38 18.94
CA ASN A 198 -2.40 -6.45 18.01
C ASN A 198 -1.95 -6.12 16.58
N ALA A 199 -2.13 -4.87 16.13
CA ALA A 199 -1.64 -4.41 14.84
C ALA A 199 -0.11 -4.57 14.74
N ILE A 200 0.64 -4.10 15.74
CA ILE A 200 2.11 -4.26 15.80
C ILE A 200 2.52 -5.74 15.76
N ASN A 201 1.84 -6.61 16.50
CA ASN A 201 2.12 -8.05 16.49
C ASN A 201 1.82 -8.70 15.12
N GLN A 202 0.78 -8.23 14.45
CA GLN A 202 0.40 -8.72 13.13
C GLN A 202 1.40 -8.26 12.08
N ASP A 203 1.80 -6.98 12.09
CA ASP A 203 2.86 -6.44 11.24
C ASP A 203 4.20 -7.16 11.46
N TRP A 204 4.56 -7.40 12.72
CA TRP A 204 5.75 -8.19 13.06
C TRP A 204 5.68 -9.61 12.47
N THR A 205 4.53 -10.26 12.57
CA THR A 205 4.32 -11.62 12.03
C THR A 205 4.38 -11.63 10.51
N ASN A 206 3.77 -10.64 9.85
CA ASN A 206 3.78 -10.49 8.40
C ASN A 206 5.20 -10.24 7.88
N ASN A 207 5.92 -9.27 8.48
CA ASN A 207 7.31 -8.98 8.12
C ASN A 207 8.21 -10.19 8.32
N LYS A 208 8.06 -10.90 9.45
CA LYS A 208 8.80 -12.14 9.70
C LYS A 208 8.52 -13.19 8.62
N ASN A 209 7.26 -13.41 8.25
CA ASN A 209 6.88 -14.39 7.23
C ASN A 209 7.39 -14.00 5.84
N GLN A 210 7.34 -12.71 5.48
CA GLN A 210 7.87 -12.20 4.22
C GLN A 210 9.37 -12.40 4.12
N ILE A 211 10.13 -12.01 5.15
CA ILE A 211 11.58 -12.21 5.22
C ILE A 211 11.92 -13.70 5.13
N TRP A 212 11.19 -14.57 5.85
CA TRP A 212 11.43 -16.01 5.77
C TRP A 212 11.05 -16.61 4.42
N GLY A 213 9.96 -16.16 3.81
CA GLY A 213 9.56 -16.55 2.46
C GLY A 213 10.64 -16.20 1.45
N GLN A 214 11.15 -14.97 1.51
CA GLN A 214 12.25 -14.50 0.65
C GLN A 214 13.54 -15.28 0.90
N TRP A 215 13.94 -15.47 2.17
CA TRP A 215 15.13 -16.26 2.51
C TRP A 215 15.03 -17.71 2.01
N ASN A 216 13.86 -18.35 2.14
CA ASN A 216 13.64 -19.70 1.64
C ASN A 216 13.69 -19.76 0.10
N GLY A 217 13.13 -18.75 -0.57
CA GLY A 217 13.20 -18.60 -2.03
C GLY A 217 14.63 -18.41 -2.52
N ASP A 218 15.37 -17.49 -1.91
CA ASP A 218 16.78 -17.23 -2.21
C ASP A 218 17.64 -18.46 -1.97
N LYS A 219 17.43 -19.16 -0.85
CA LYS A 219 18.11 -20.42 -0.55
C LYS A 219 17.82 -21.48 -1.63
N ALA A 220 16.56 -21.65 -2.04
CA ALA A 220 16.20 -22.61 -3.08
C ALA A 220 16.82 -22.26 -4.44
N ASN A 221 16.86 -20.97 -4.80
CA ASN A 221 17.49 -20.49 -6.03
C ASN A 221 19.01 -20.72 -6.01
N ILE A 222 19.69 -20.44 -4.90
CA ILE A 222 21.12 -20.71 -4.73
C ILE A 222 21.39 -22.21 -4.81
N ASP A 223 20.60 -23.04 -4.12
CA ASP A 223 20.72 -24.49 -4.18
C ASP A 223 20.53 -25.02 -5.61
N LYS A 224 19.56 -24.46 -6.35
CA LYS A 224 19.30 -24.81 -7.74
C LYS A 224 20.45 -24.39 -8.66
N GLN A 225 20.95 -23.16 -8.54
CA GLN A 225 22.13 -22.69 -9.29
C GLN A 225 23.37 -23.55 -9.01
N ALA A 226 23.58 -23.95 -7.74
CA ALA A 226 24.67 -24.83 -7.37
C ALA A 226 24.52 -26.22 -8.01
N GLN A 227 23.31 -26.80 -8.01
CA GLN A 227 23.03 -28.07 -8.67
C GLN A 227 23.23 -28.01 -10.18
N ASP A 228 22.75 -26.95 -10.83
CA ASP A 228 22.89 -26.77 -12.28
C ASP A 228 24.37 -26.56 -12.65
N THR A 229 25.14 -25.83 -11.84
CA THR A 229 26.58 -25.67 -12.02
C THR A 229 27.31 -27.01 -11.87
N ILE A 230 26.98 -27.80 -10.85
CA ILE A 230 27.56 -29.14 -10.65
C ILE A 230 27.22 -30.04 -11.83
N GLN A 231 25.99 -29.98 -12.35
CA GLN A 231 25.57 -30.79 -13.49
C GLN A 231 26.32 -30.39 -14.75
N ALA A 232 26.46 -29.09 -15.03
CA ALA A 232 27.24 -28.59 -16.16
C ALA A 232 28.72 -29.03 -16.07
N ILE A 233 29.31 -29.01 -14.88
CA ILE A 233 30.68 -29.53 -14.66
C ILE A 233 30.76 -31.02 -14.96
N LYS A 234 29.78 -31.82 -14.50
CA LYS A 234 29.71 -33.26 -14.78
C LYS A 234 29.56 -33.55 -16.27
N ASP A 235 28.71 -32.80 -16.96
CA ASP A 235 28.47 -32.97 -18.40
C ASP A 235 29.72 -32.61 -19.21
N ASN A 236 30.40 -31.52 -18.85
CA ASN A 236 31.68 -31.15 -19.45
C ASN A 236 32.75 -32.21 -19.20
N ALA A 237 32.87 -32.71 -17.97
CA ALA A 237 33.81 -33.78 -17.65
C ALA A 237 33.50 -35.07 -18.42
N LYS A 238 32.21 -35.39 -18.58
CA LYS A 238 31.76 -36.53 -19.40
C LYS A 238 32.11 -36.34 -20.88
N GLN A 239 31.91 -35.16 -21.44
CA GLN A 239 32.28 -34.88 -22.83
C GLN A 239 33.79 -35.04 -23.06
N VAL A 240 34.62 -34.56 -22.12
CA VAL A 240 36.07 -34.75 -22.17
C VAL A 240 36.43 -36.23 -22.10
N LEU A 241 35.84 -36.99 -21.16
CA LEU A 241 36.07 -38.43 -21.05
C LEU A 241 35.63 -39.20 -22.30
N ASP A 242 34.46 -38.90 -22.84
CA ASP A 242 33.94 -39.54 -24.06
C ASP A 242 34.85 -39.22 -25.26
N LYS A 243 35.36 -37.99 -25.35
CA LYS A 243 36.34 -37.58 -26.36
C LYS A 243 37.68 -38.31 -26.19
N ASP A 244 38.21 -38.38 -24.98
CA ASP A 244 39.47 -39.08 -24.69
C ASP A 244 39.33 -40.57 -25.00
N GLN A 245 38.18 -41.18 -24.70
CA GLN A 245 37.88 -42.56 -25.04
C GLN A 245 37.80 -42.78 -26.55
N ALA A 246 37.15 -41.86 -27.29
CA ALA A 246 37.09 -41.93 -28.75
C ALA A 246 38.48 -41.77 -29.39
N ASP A 247 39.28 -40.82 -28.90
CA ASP A 247 40.65 -40.60 -29.36
C ASP A 247 41.56 -41.80 -29.03
N TRP A 248 41.36 -42.44 -27.87
CA TRP A 248 42.06 -43.68 -27.51
C TRP A 248 41.66 -44.85 -28.41
N ASN A 249 40.36 -45.05 -28.65
CA ASN A 249 39.86 -46.08 -29.56
C ASN A 249 40.41 -45.89 -30.99
N ALA A 250 40.47 -44.64 -31.47
CA ALA A 250 41.03 -44.32 -32.78
C ALA A 250 42.53 -44.63 -32.86
N LYS A 251 43.30 -44.31 -31.81
CA LYS A 251 44.72 -44.68 -31.71
C LYS A 251 44.90 -46.20 -31.69
N GLN A 252 44.08 -46.91 -30.93
CA GLN A 252 44.11 -48.37 -30.89
C GLN A 252 43.85 -48.96 -32.28
N HIS A 253 42.80 -48.52 -32.98
CA HIS A 253 42.53 -48.97 -34.35
C HIS A 253 43.69 -48.68 -35.31
N SER A 254 44.29 -47.48 -35.22
CA SER A 254 45.45 -47.14 -36.03
C SER A 254 46.66 -48.04 -35.74
N TRP A 255 46.87 -48.40 -34.47
CA TRP A 255 47.92 -49.35 -34.10
C TRP A 255 47.61 -50.76 -34.57
N ASP A 256 46.37 -51.22 -34.45
CA ASP A 256 45.93 -52.54 -34.91
C ASP A 256 46.06 -52.67 -36.43
N ASP A 257 45.72 -51.63 -37.19
CA ASP A 257 45.91 -51.57 -38.64
C ASP A 257 47.39 -51.59 -39.01
N THR A 258 48.22 -50.84 -38.28
CA THR A 258 49.67 -50.81 -38.48
C THR A 258 50.28 -52.17 -38.19
N PHE A 259 49.91 -52.79 -37.07
CA PHE A 259 50.37 -54.12 -36.68
C PHE A 259 49.92 -55.17 -37.70
N SER A 260 48.65 -55.13 -38.13
CA SER A 260 48.11 -56.03 -39.15
C SER A 260 48.84 -55.91 -40.49
N ARG A 261 49.19 -54.69 -40.91
CA ARG A 261 50.00 -54.44 -42.11
C ARG A 261 51.41 -55.01 -41.96
N ILE A 262 52.07 -54.75 -40.83
CA ILE A 262 53.40 -55.31 -40.53
C ILE A 262 53.34 -56.84 -40.58
N VAL A 263 52.35 -57.47 -39.96
CA VAL A 263 52.17 -58.93 -39.97
C VAL A 263 52.01 -59.45 -41.39
N LYS A 264 51.17 -58.80 -42.22
CA LYS A 264 51.00 -59.18 -43.63
C LYS A 264 52.29 -59.03 -44.44
N GLU A 265 53.03 -57.93 -44.25
CA GLU A 265 54.32 -57.71 -44.91
C GLU A 265 55.34 -58.78 -44.51
N TRP A 266 55.42 -59.13 -43.22
CA TRP A 266 56.26 -60.21 -42.72
C TRP A 266 55.84 -61.56 -43.28
N GLN A 267 54.55 -61.82 -43.42
CA GLN A 267 54.04 -63.05 -44.02
C GLN A 267 54.42 -63.15 -45.51
N VAL A 268 54.30 -62.06 -46.26
CA VAL A 268 54.75 -62.00 -47.67
C VAL A 268 56.26 -62.23 -47.78
N LYS A 269 57.07 -61.58 -46.94
CA LYS A 269 58.53 -61.78 -46.91
C LYS A 269 58.89 -63.23 -46.53
N THR A 270 58.22 -63.80 -45.54
CA THR A 270 58.40 -65.21 -45.14
C THR A 270 58.05 -66.15 -46.28
N ASN A 271 56.93 -65.93 -46.97
CA ASN A 271 56.54 -66.73 -48.14
C ASN A 271 57.56 -66.60 -49.29
N SER A 272 58.04 -65.40 -49.56
CA SER A 272 59.08 -65.16 -50.57
C SER A 272 60.39 -65.87 -50.22
N LEU A 273 60.81 -65.81 -48.95
CA LEU A 273 61.98 -66.53 -48.47
C LEU A 273 61.79 -68.05 -48.60
N ASN A 274 60.63 -68.58 -48.20
CA ASN A 274 60.31 -70.00 -48.33
C ASN A 274 60.34 -70.46 -49.80
N ASN A 275 59.76 -69.68 -50.71
CA ASN A 275 59.82 -69.97 -52.14
C ASN A 275 61.26 -69.97 -52.67
N THR A 276 62.09 -69.03 -52.19
CA THR A 276 63.52 -68.95 -52.55
C THR A 276 64.27 -70.18 -52.03
N VAL A 277 64.04 -70.59 -50.78
CA VAL A 277 64.63 -71.80 -50.20
C VAL A 277 64.19 -73.05 -50.97
N GLN A 278 62.91 -73.11 -51.37
CA GLN A 278 62.38 -74.22 -52.15
C GLN A 278 63.02 -74.28 -53.54
N ASP A 279 63.13 -73.15 -54.24
CA ASP A 279 63.82 -73.06 -55.54
C ASP A 279 65.30 -73.47 -55.44
N LEU A 280 66.01 -72.99 -54.41
CA LEU A 280 67.39 -73.41 -54.13
C LEU A 280 67.46 -74.92 -53.85
N THR A 281 66.52 -75.46 -53.08
CA THR A 281 66.44 -76.90 -52.79
C THR A 281 66.25 -77.70 -54.09
N THR A 282 65.34 -77.26 -54.97
CA THR A 282 65.12 -77.88 -56.29
C THR A 282 66.36 -77.79 -57.17
N LYS A 283 67.02 -76.63 -57.23
CA LYS A 283 68.27 -76.44 -57.99
C LYS A 283 69.40 -77.33 -57.48
N PHE A 284 69.58 -77.42 -56.16
CA PHE A 284 70.54 -78.35 -55.57
C PHE A 284 70.20 -79.81 -55.88
N GLY A 285 68.91 -80.18 -55.82
CA GLY A 285 68.45 -81.51 -56.25
C GLY A 285 68.81 -81.81 -57.71
N ASN A 286 68.61 -80.85 -58.62
CA ASN A 286 68.98 -80.99 -60.03
C ASN A 286 70.50 -81.12 -60.21
N ILE A 287 71.31 -80.31 -59.51
CA ILE A 287 72.77 -80.41 -59.54
C ILE A 287 73.23 -81.79 -59.02
N ILE A 288 72.65 -82.29 -57.93
CA ILE A 288 72.96 -83.62 -57.40
C ILE A 288 72.63 -84.70 -58.44
N ASN A 289 71.49 -84.58 -59.13
CA ASN A 289 71.11 -85.52 -60.19
C ASN A 289 72.05 -85.45 -61.40
N GLU A 290 72.44 -84.25 -61.85
CA GLU A 290 73.41 -84.06 -62.92
C GLU A 290 74.80 -84.59 -62.54
N LEU A 291 75.25 -84.38 -61.30
CA LEU A 291 76.48 -84.95 -60.78
C LEU A 291 76.42 -86.48 -60.73
N THR A 292 75.27 -87.03 -60.33
CA THR A 292 75.02 -88.48 -60.34
C THR A 292 75.06 -89.04 -61.76
N ASP A 293 74.42 -88.40 -62.74
CA ASP A 293 74.47 -88.80 -64.16
C ASP A 293 75.89 -88.67 -64.74
N LEU A 294 76.61 -87.61 -64.36
CA LEU A 294 78.01 -87.43 -64.73
C LEU A 294 78.87 -88.57 -64.19
N MET A 295 78.78 -88.88 -62.90
CA MET A 295 79.57 -89.91 -62.22
C MET A 295 79.23 -91.33 -62.69
N ASN A 296 77.94 -91.65 -62.83
CA ASN A 296 77.49 -93.02 -63.05
C ASN A 296 77.29 -93.38 -64.53
N LYS A 297 77.15 -92.39 -65.43
CA LYS A 297 76.88 -92.64 -66.85
C LYS A 297 77.91 -92.00 -67.76
N LYS A 298 78.11 -90.67 -67.70
CA LYS A 298 78.94 -89.95 -68.67
C LYS A 298 80.44 -90.22 -68.52
N LEU A 299 80.98 -90.20 -67.29
CA LEU A 299 82.38 -90.53 -67.03
C LEU A 299 82.72 -91.99 -67.42
N PRO A 300 81.92 -93.00 -67.04
CA PRO A 300 82.10 -94.36 -67.52
C PRO A 300 82.03 -94.49 -69.05
N ASP A 301 81.10 -93.79 -69.72
CA ASP A 301 80.99 -93.79 -71.19
C ASP A 301 82.20 -93.14 -71.88
N MET A 302 82.76 -92.08 -71.28
CA MET A 302 84.04 -91.49 -71.73
C MET A 302 85.22 -92.43 -71.49
N ASN A 303 85.28 -93.15 -70.38
CA ASN A 303 86.30 -94.17 -70.14
C ASN A 303 86.21 -95.29 -71.19
N ALA A 304 85.00 -95.79 -71.47
CA ALA A 304 84.79 -96.78 -72.52
C ALA A 304 85.20 -96.27 -73.91
N LYS A 305 84.92 -95.01 -74.24
CA LYS A 305 85.37 -94.37 -75.49
C LYS A 305 86.89 -94.14 -75.50
N THR A 306 87.50 -93.83 -74.36
CA THR A 306 88.95 -93.66 -74.22
C THR A 306 89.66 -95.00 -74.38
N ASP A 307 89.12 -96.08 -73.80
CA ASP A 307 89.58 -97.44 -74.01
C ASP A 307 89.46 -97.84 -75.49
N ALA A 308 88.36 -97.48 -76.16
CA ALA A 308 88.18 -97.69 -77.60
C ALA A 308 89.18 -96.87 -78.45
N VAL A 309 89.48 -95.63 -78.07
CA VAL A 309 90.52 -94.81 -78.70
C VAL A 309 91.91 -95.39 -78.44
N GLN A 310 92.20 -95.89 -77.23
CA GLN A 310 93.47 -96.53 -76.92
C GLN A 310 93.66 -97.83 -77.72
N ALA A 311 92.58 -98.60 -77.93
CA ALA A 311 92.58 -99.73 -78.86
C ALA A 311 92.86 -99.28 -80.30
N LYS A 312 92.21 -98.22 -80.78
CA LYS A 312 92.46 -97.61 -82.10
C LYS A 312 93.87 -97.03 -82.25
N VAL A 313 94.44 -96.44 -81.20
CA VAL A 313 95.81 -95.93 -81.16
C VAL A 313 96.80 -97.08 -81.20
N ASN A 314 96.53 -98.20 -80.52
CA ASN A 314 97.34 -99.40 -80.64
C ASN A 314 97.26 -100.00 -82.06
N GLU A 315 96.09 -100.03 -82.71
CA GLU A 315 95.93 -100.38 -84.13
C GLU A 315 96.73 -99.42 -85.04
N LEU A 316 96.65 -98.12 -84.79
CA LEU A 316 97.34 -97.09 -85.57
C LEU A 316 98.86 -97.14 -85.38
N ARG A 317 99.35 -97.43 -84.17
CA ARG A 317 100.79 -97.57 -83.85
C ARG A 317 101.39 -98.80 -84.55
N ALA A 318 100.63 -99.88 -84.67
CA ALA A 318 101.01 -101.05 -85.48
C ALA A 318 101.04 -100.73 -86.99
N SER A 319 100.13 -99.86 -87.44
CA SER A 319 100.01 -99.45 -88.86
C SER A 319 101.07 -98.40 -89.26
N LEU A 320 101.43 -97.49 -88.35
CA LEU A 320 102.42 -96.42 -88.58
C LEU A 320 103.88 -96.91 -88.57
N GLY A 321 104.17 -98.09 -88.02
CA GLY A 321 105.49 -98.71 -88.13
C GLY A 321 105.85 -99.18 -89.55
N GLN A 322 104.92 -99.11 -90.50
CA GLN A 322 105.09 -99.63 -91.86
C GLN A 322 105.34 -98.55 -92.93
N ILE A 323 105.43 -97.25 -92.60
CA ILE A 323 105.46 -96.18 -93.61
C ILE A 323 106.54 -95.10 -93.30
N ASP A 324 107.32 -94.75 -94.33
CA ASP A 324 108.36 -93.71 -94.38
C ASP A 324 107.78 -92.35 -94.81
N TRP A 325 108.11 -91.29 -94.07
CA TRP A 325 107.41 -89.99 -94.06
C TRP A 325 108.24 -88.80 -94.57
N THR A 326 109.17 -89.03 -95.50
CA THR A 326 110.11 -88.00 -95.97
C THR A 326 109.52 -86.90 -96.89
N SER A 327 108.20 -86.73 -96.99
CA SER A 327 107.63 -85.63 -97.78
C SER A 327 106.24 -85.19 -97.33
N PHE A 328 106.12 -84.15 -96.51
CA PHE A 328 105.13 -83.07 -96.74
C PHE A 328 105.17 -81.96 -95.69
N ALA A 329 105.34 -80.72 -96.13
CA ALA A 329 104.93 -79.51 -95.43
C ALA A 329 104.27 -78.54 -96.44
N LYS A 330 103.20 -77.86 -95.98
CA LYS A 330 102.44 -76.69 -96.50
C LYS A 330 100.93 -76.99 -96.64
N ASP A 331 99.97 -76.07 -96.50
CA ASP A 331 99.71 -74.79 -95.79
C ASP A 331 98.26 -74.36 -96.17
N LEU A 332 97.61 -73.53 -95.34
CA LEU A 332 96.54 -72.52 -95.59
C LEU A 332 95.11 -72.86 -96.11
N GLU A 333 94.04 -72.52 -95.33
CA GLU A 333 93.09 -71.37 -95.51
C GLU A 333 91.70 -71.46 -94.78
N LEU A 334 91.41 -70.43 -93.96
CA LEU A 334 90.22 -69.53 -93.84
C LEU A 334 88.74 -69.97 -94.12
N LYS A 335 87.82 -69.63 -93.17
CA LYS A 335 86.58 -68.79 -93.36
C LYS A 335 85.73 -68.53 -92.08
N LYS A 336 85.50 -67.22 -91.77
CA LYS A 336 84.26 -66.45 -91.35
C LYS A 336 83.29 -67.05 -90.27
N TRP A 337 82.68 -66.37 -89.27
CA TRP A 337 82.21 -64.97 -89.01
C TRP A 337 81.76 -64.76 -87.51
N ILE A 338 82.03 -63.55 -86.92
CA ILE A 338 81.17 -62.60 -86.11
C ILE A 338 80.41 -63.10 -84.84
N PHE A 339 80.84 -62.83 -83.58
CA PHE A 339 80.63 -61.71 -82.59
C PHE A 339 79.45 -61.84 -81.57
N ASN A 340 79.81 -61.79 -80.26
CA ASN A 340 79.19 -61.16 -79.04
C ASN A 340 77.71 -61.48 -78.66
N SER A 341 77.20 -61.42 -77.42
CA SER A 341 77.57 -60.80 -76.11
C SER A 341 76.67 -61.36 -74.96
N GLU A 342 77.03 -60.99 -73.74
CA GLU A 342 76.49 -61.29 -72.40
C GLU A 342 74.97 -60.99 -72.16
N PRO A 343 74.34 -61.58 -71.11
CA PRO A 343 72.89 -61.50 -70.87
C PRO A 343 72.48 -60.47 -69.80
N GLY A 344 71.38 -59.74 -70.04
CA GLY A 344 70.78 -58.86 -69.03
C GLY A 344 69.45 -58.15 -69.37
N TRP A 345 68.92 -58.26 -70.60
CA TRP A 345 67.64 -57.66 -70.99
C TRP A 345 66.80 -58.66 -71.79
N VAL A 346 65.50 -58.77 -71.47
CA VAL A 346 64.53 -59.47 -72.32
C VAL A 346 63.97 -58.45 -73.30
N GLN A 347 64.49 -58.48 -74.52
CA GLN A 347 64.01 -57.71 -75.67
C GLN A 347 62.88 -58.48 -76.34
N LEU A 348 61.65 -57.96 -76.36
CA LEU A 348 60.63 -58.45 -77.27
C LEU A 348 60.99 -57.94 -78.68
N LYS A 349 61.56 -58.82 -79.51
CA LYS A 349 61.70 -58.57 -80.94
C LYS A 349 60.30 -58.56 -81.56
N SER A 350 59.86 -57.41 -82.07
CA SER A 350 58.63 -57.32 -82.85
C SER A 350 58.83 -58.05 -84.18
N ASN A 351 58.35 -59.30 -84.26
CA ASN A 351 58.11 -59.96 -85.54
C ASN A 351 56.77 -59.50 -86.13
N MET A 352 56.45 -58.20 -86.06
CA MET A 352 55.23 -57.63 -86.64
C MET A 352 55.49 -57.37 -88.13
N THR A 353 55.52 -58.43 -88.92
CA THR A 353 55.57 -58.38 -90.38
C THR A 353 54.18 -58.59 -90.97
N GLN A 354 53.30 -57.60 -90.87
CA GLN A 354 52.18 -57.38 -91.79
C GLN A 354 51.85 -55.87 -91.81
N TRP A 355 52.51 -55.13 -92.69
CA TRP A 355 52.27 -53.71 -92.93
C TRP A 355 51.44 -53.58 -94.20
N GLY A 356 50.17 -53.16 -94.05
CA GLY A 356 49.31 -52.83 -95.19
C GLY A 356 49.54 -51.40 -95.64
N ASN A 357 49.72 -51.19 -96.94
CA ASN A 357 49.81 -49.85 -97.51
C ASN A 357 48.41 -49.19 -97.54
N SER A 358 48.12 -48.35 -96.57
CA SER A 358 47.18 -47.24 -96.68
C SER A 358 47.81 -46.00 -96.04
N ASN A 359 47.49 -44.80 -96.54
CA ASN A 359 48.09 -43.50 -96.16
C ASN A 359 47.86 -43.06 -94.68
N GLU A 360 47.51 -43.98 -93.79
CA GLU A 360 47.49 -43.80 -92.34
C GLU A 360 48.05 -45.09 -91.71
N MET A 361 49.33 -45.08 -91.33
CA MET A 361 50.00 -46.24 -90.75
C MET A 361 49.63 -46.40 -89.27
N ILE A 362 48.52 -47.08 -88.99
CA ILE A 362 48.08 -47.45 -87.63
C ILE A 362 48.70 -48.80 -87.25
N ALA A 363 49.61 -48.80 -86.28
CA ALA A 363 49.96 -50.02 -85.54
C ALA A 363 49.07 -50.08 -84.30
N ALA A 364 48.22 -51.10 -84.17
CA ALA A 364 47.38 -51.34 -82.99
C ALA A 364 47.82 -52.63 -82.28
N ALA A 365 48.29 -52.52 -81.03
CA ALA A 365 48.36 -53.65 -80.12
C ALA A 365 47.05 -53.71 -79.31
N ARG A 366 46.47 -54.90 -79.16
CA ARG A 366 45.28 -55.12 -78.32
C ARG A 366 45.69 -55.60 -76.94
N ILE A 367 45.16 -54.94 -75.91
CA ILE A 367 45.36 -55.36 -74.52
C ILE A 367 44.07 -55.10 -73.72
N SER A 368 43.61 -56.08 -72.94
CA SER A 368 42.46 -55.88 -72.04
C SER A 368 42.89 -55.07 -70.82
N TYR A 369 41.99 -54.29 -70.22
CA TYR A 369 42.24 -53.55 -68.99
C TYR A 369 42.84 -54.43 -67.87
N ASP A 370 42.39 -55.68 -67.76
CA ASP A 370 42.87 -56.63 -66.76
C ASP A 370 44.35 -57.00 -66.94
N ASP A 371 44.85 -57.07 -68.18
CA ASP A 371 46.25 -57.35 -68.49
C ASP A 371 47.14 -56.12 -68.28
N VAL A 372 46.64 -54.94 -68.64
CA VAL A 372 47.32 -53.65 -68.38
C VAL A 372 47.51 -53.42 -66.87
N SER A 373 46.50 -53.74 -66.06
CA SER A 373 46.52 -53.51 -64.61
C SER A 373 47.49 -54.41 -63.83
N ARG A 374 48.02 -55.48 -64.46
CA ARG A 374 48.89 -56.51 -63.84
C ARG A 374 50.35 -56.45 -64.28
N MET A 375 50.72 -55.60 -65.24
CA MET A 375 52.09 -55.48 -65.75
C MET A 375 52.83 -54.29 -65.12
N ASN A 376 54.12 -54.45 -64.81
CA ASN A 376 54.86 -53.45 -64.04
C ASN A 376 55.44 -52.29 -64.88
N ILE A 377 55.84 -52.50 -66.15
CA ILE A 377 56.40 -51.48 -67.06
C ILE A 377 56.15 -51.90 -68.53
N TYR A 378 55.78 -50.97 -69.42
CA TYR A 378 55.81 -51.14 -70.88
C TYR A 378 56.78 -50.13 -71.51
N ASP A 379 57.87 -50.62 -72.11
CA ASP A 379 58.79 -49.78 -72.89
C ASP A 379 58.41 -49.85 -74.38
N TYR A 380 57.95 -48.74 -74.93
CA TYR A 380 57.67 -48.59 -76.35
C TYR A 380 58.79 -47.77 -77.01
N THR A 381 59.64 -48.41 -77.80
CA THR A 381 60.56 -47.66 -78.66
C THR A 381 59.86 -47.42 -80.00
N GLY A 382 59.64 -46.14 -80.34
CA GLY A 382 59.06 -45.77 -81.63
C GLY A 382 59.85 -46.40 -82.79
N VAL A 383 59.12 -46.90 -83.80
CA VAL A 383 59.72 -47.45 -85.01
C VAL A 383 59.97 -46.31 -86.00
N ALA A 384 61.16 -46.25 -86.56
CA ALA A 384 61.51 -45.24 -87.55
C ALA A 384 60.59 -45.32 -88.79
N GLY A 385 59.87 -44.25 -89.11
CA GLY A 385 59.09 -44.03 -90.34
C GLY A 385 57.58 -43.89 -90.12
N ILE A 386 57.10 -43.79 -88.88
CA ILE A 386 55.68 -43.84 -88.53
C ILE A 386 55.21 -42.53 -87.89
N GLU A 387 54.09 -41.97 -88.38
CA GLU A 387 53.55 -40.67 -87.92
C GLU A 387 52.65 -40.78 -86.66
N ARG A 388 51.95 -41.91 -86.47
CA ARG A 388 51.04 -42.15 -85.34
C ARG A 388 51.16 -43.59 -84.84
N SER A 389 51.16 -43.77 -83.53
CA SER A 389 51.14 -45.10 -82.89
C SER A 389 49.91 -45.20 -82.00
N MET A 390 49.16 -46.31 -82.08
CA MET A 390 47.89 -46.47 -81.38
C MET A 390 47.86 -47.73 -80.51
N LEU A 391 47.22 -47.65 -79.36
CA LEU A 391 46.95 -48.78 -78.48
C LEU A 391 45.45 -48.92 -78.28
N GLU A 392 44.90 -50.10 -78.55
CA GLU A 392 43.50 -50.43 -78.26
C GLU A 392 43.38 -50.92 -76.82
N VAL A 393 42.59 -50.23 -76.00
CA VAL A 393 42.24 -50.66 -74.64
C VAL A 393 40.75 -50.96 -74.59
N SER A 394 40.43 -52.22 -74.31
CA SER A 394 39.05 -52.73 -74.23
C SER A 394 38.63 -53.06 -72.79
N ASP A 395 37.32 -53.25 -72.60
CA ASP A 395 36.66 -53.62 -71.35
C ASP A 395 36.66 -52.53 -70.26
N LEU A 396 36.60 -51.24 -70.66
CA LEU A 396 36.43 -50.14 -69.72
C LEU A 396 35.00 -50.06 -69.19
N THR A 397 34.84 -49.65 -67.93
CA THR A 397 33.53 -49.42 -67.33
C THR A 397 32.92 -48.12 -67.87
N PRO A 398 31.69 -48.14 -68.42
CA PRO A 398 30.99 -46.93 -68.87
C PRO A 398 30.83 -45.88 -67.75
N ASN A 399 30.85 -44.59 -68.11
CA ASN A 399 30.67 -43.44 -67.22
C ASN A 399 31.63 -43.46 -66.01
N THR A 400 32.86 -43.91 -66.26
CA THR A 400 33.91 -44.02 -65.25
C THR A 400 35.06 -43.11 -65.63
N LEU A 401 35.56 -42.36 -64.65
CA LEU A 401 36.70 -41.47 -64.82
C LEU A 401 38.00 -42.27 -64.70
N TYR A 402 38.80 -42.29 -65.75
CA TYR A 402 40.13 -42.92 -65.81
C TYR A 402 41.25 -41.89 -65.85
N ARG A 403 42.44 -42.28 -65.37
CA ARG A 403 43.69 -41.51 -65.55
C ARG A 403 44.76 -42.35 -66.21
N LEU A 404 45.38 -41.77 -67.23
CA LEU A 404 46.57 -42.28 -67.92
C LEU A 404 47.79 -41.51 -67.44
N PHE A 405 48.80 -42.21 -66.92
CA PHE A 405 50.10 -41.63 -66.60
C PHE A 405 51.12 -42.04 -67.65
N PHE A 406 51.99 -41.12 -68.06
CA PHE A 406 53.06 -41.46 -68.99
C PHE A 406 54.28 -40.57 -68.76
N GLU A 407 55.45 -41.12 -69.02
CA GLU A 407 56.73 -40.42 -68.92
C GLU A 407 57.20 -40.08 -70.33
N TRP A 408 57.47 -38.80 -70.56
CA TRP A 408 57.98 -38.29 -71.83
C TRP A 408 59.44 -37.91 -71.65
N GLU A 409 60.32 -38.54 -72.41
CA GLU A 409 61.72 -38.19 -72.51
C GLU A 409 62.04 -37.92 -73.98
N ASN A 410 62.78 -36.83 -74.22
CA ASN A 410 63.25 -36.53 -75.55
C ASN A 410 64.68 -35.97 -75.48
N SER A 411 65.59 -36.61 -76.19
CA SER A 411 67.01 -36.27 -76.16
C SER A 411 67.40 -35.15 -77.15
N LYS A 412 66.50 -34.73 -78.06
CA LYS A 412 66.79 -33.74 -79.13
C LYS A 412 65.61 -32.84 -79.45
N GLN A 413 65.85 -31.64 -79.97
CA GLN A 413 64.76 -30.73 -80.33
C GLN A 413 63.96 -31.28 -81.53
N LEU A 414 62.64 -31.36 -81.39
CA LEU A 414 61.75 -31.81 -82.46
C LEU A 414 61.40 -30.64 -83.36
N THR A 415 61.61 -30.82 -84.67
CA THR A 415 61.37 -29.79 -85.69
C THR A 415 60.41 -30.29 -86.75
N LYS A 416 59.35 -29.51 -87.00
CA LYS A 416 58.23 -29.87 -87.89
C LYS A 416 58.69 -30.03 -89.34
N THR A 417 58.25 -31.09 -90.02
CA THR A 417 58.60 -31.37 -91.42
C THR A 417 57.55 -30.93 -92.45
N ALA A 418 56.34 -30.49 -92.07
CA ALA A 418 55.30 -30.06 -93.02
C ALA A 418 54.27 -29.04 -92.47
N ASP A 419 53.62 -28.29 -93.35
CA ASP A 419 52.77 -27.09 -93.08
C ASP A 419 51.39 -27.32 -92.42
N ASN A 420 51.02 -28.53 -91.97
CA ASN A 420 49.73 -28.78 -91.30
C ASN A 420 49.82 -28.66 -89.77
N ASP A 421 48.76 -28.21 -89.09
CA ASP A 421 48.67 -27.85 -87.65
C ASP A 421 48.83 -29.02 -86.64
N TYR A 422 49.80 -29.91 -86.85
CA TYR A 422 50.07 -31.06 -86.00
C TYR A 422 50.83 -30.65 -84.72
N LYS A 423 50.31 -31.08 -83.57
CA LYS A 423 50.94 -30.96 -82.25
C LYS A 423 51.43 -32.33 -81.78
N PHE A 424 52.64 -32.41 -81.23
CA PHE A 424 53.11 -33.60 -80.50
C PHE A 424 52.17 -33.84 -79.32
N ARG A 425 51.52 -34.99 -79.26
CA ARG A 425 50.36 -35.19 -78.38
C ARG A 425 50.12 -36.65 -78.05
N VAL A 426 49.65 -36.90 -76.82
CA VAL A 426 48.91 -38.12 -76.47
C VAL A 426 47.43 -37.82 -76.50
N SER A 427 46.65 -38.62 -77.22
CA SER A 427 45.18 -38.51 -77.32
C SER A 427 44.51 -39.80 -76.86
N VAL A 428 43.33 -39.67 -76.26
CA VAL A 428 42.40 -40.78 -76.02
C VAL A 428 41.14 -40.49 -76.79
N TYR A 429 40.72 -41.40 -77.65
CA TYR A 429 39.46 -41.28 -78.41
C TYR A 429 38.64 -42.55 -78.34
N ASP A 430 37.35 -42.38 -78.59
CA ASP A 430 36.44 -43.50 -78.79
C ASP A 430 36.90 -44.32 -80.00
N LYS A 431 37.05 -45.64 -79.78
CA LYS A 431 37.42 -46.57 -80.85
C LYS A 431 36.44 -46.54 -82.02
N ASN A 432 35.16 -46.31 -81.74
CA ASN A 432 34.10 -46.34 -82.73
C ASN A 432 33.85 -44.97 -83.39
N ASN A 433 34.48 -43.90 -82.88
CA ASN A 433 34.41 -42.56 -83.45
C ASN A 433 35.69 -41.77 -83.15
N THR A 434 36.63 -41.76 -84.10
CA THR A 434 37.94 -41.09 -83.95
C THR A 434 37.86 -39.56 -83.87
N ASP A 435 36.72 -38.95 -84.21
CA ASP A 435 36.49 -37.51 -84.00
C ASP A 435 36.10 -37.19 -82.55
N ASN A 436 35.70 -38.20 -81.76
CA ASN A 436 35.34 -38.06 -80.35
C ASN A 436 36.56 -38.23 -79.45
N ILE A 437 37.34 -37.15 -79.30
CA ILE A 437 38.50 -37.10 -78.39
C ILE A 437 37.99 -36.95 -76.95
N LEU A 438 38.19 -38.00 -76.15
CA LEU A 438 37.80 -38.04 -74.74
C LEU A 438 38.75 -37.23 -73.85
N ALA A 439 40.05 -37.22 -74.18
CA ALA A 439 41.03 -36.31 -73.61
C ALA A 439 42.30 -36.25 -74.47
N TYR A 440 43.09 -35.19 -74.33
CA TYR A 440 44.41 -35.09 -74.93
C TYR A 440 45.39 -34.32 -74.05
N GLN A 441 46.69 -34.54 -74.25
CA GLN A 441 47.77 -33.75 -73.68
C GLN A 441 48.80 -33.42 -74.76
N ASP A 442 49.05 -32.13 -74.99
CA ASP A 442 50.15 -31.68 -75.85
C ASP A 442 51.50 -31.88 -75.13
N LEU A 443 52.51 -32.32 -75.86
CA LEU A 443 53.85 -32.66 -75.36
C LEU A 443 54.90 -31.61 -75.74
N PRO A 444 55.92 -31.39 -74.89
CA PRO A 444 57.02 -30.48 -75.21
C PRO A 444 57.80 -30.95 -76.45
N ALA A 445 58.05 -30.03 -77.39
CA ALA A 445 58.91 -30.28 -78.56
C ALA A 445 60.40 -30.13 -78.25
N ASP A 446 60.76 -29.42 -77.19
CA ASP A 446 62.14 -29.22 -76.76
C ASP A 446 62.69 -30.46 -76.03
N PRO A 447 64.02 -30.67 -76.00
CA PRO A 447 64.62 -31.78 -75.27
C PRO A 447 64.27 -31.73 -73.78
N VAL A 448 63.82 -32.85 -73.23
CA VAL A 448 63.50 -33.02 -71.80
C VAL A 448 64.05 -34.36 -71.30
N ASN A 449 64.76 -34.32 -70.17
CA ASN A 449 65.48 -35.48 -69.61
C ASN A 449 64.57 -36.51 -68.90
N LYS A 450 63.25 -36.23 -68.76
CA LYS A 450 62.12 -37.08 -68.33
C LYS A 450 61.08 -36.21 -67.62
N GLU A 451 59.84 -36.18 -68.12
CA GLU A 451 58.74 -35.43 -67.52
C GLU A 451 57.48 -36.31 -67.45
N LEU A 452 56.75 -36.20 -66.34
CA LEU A 452 55.61 -37.07 -66.05
C LEU A 452 54.29 -36.34 -66.31
N PHE A 453 53.47 -36.89 -67.17
CA PHE A 453 52.19 -36.33 -67.56
C PHE A 453 51.04 -37.20 -67.05
N CYS A 454 49.90 -36.56 -66.80
CA CYS A 454 48.66 -37.23 -66.40
C CYS A 454 47.52 -36.72 -67.27
N LEU A 455 46.83 -37.65 -67.91
CA LEU A 455 45.64 -37.38 -68.71
C LEU A 455 44.42 -38.00 -68.04
N THR A 456 43.39 -37.20 -67.77
CA THR A 456 42.13 -37.70 -67.19
C THR A 456 41.05 -37.70 -68.25
N PHE A 457 40.31 -38.81 -68.38
CA PHE A 457 39.19 -38.92 -69.32
C PHE A 457 38.01 -39.66 -68.68
N ASP A 458 36.79 -39.24 -69.04
CA ASP A 458 35.56 -39.96 -68.70
C ASP A 458 35.16 -40.81 -69.91
N THR A 459 34.76 -42.06 -69.65
CA THR A 459 34.31 -42.94 -70.72
C THR A 459 32.98 -42.52 -71.35
N ASN A 460 32.11 -41.72 -70.72
CA ASN A 460 30.88 -41.18 -71.34
C ASN A 460 30.11 -42.23 -72.21
N ASN A 461 29.80 -43.40 -71.64
CA ASN A 461 29.23 -44.59 -72.30
C ASN A 461 30.12 -45.40 -73.29
N VAL A 462 31.41 -45.09 -73.42
CA VAL A 462 32.38 -45.83 -74.27
C VAL A 462 33.02 -46.98 -73.48
N THR A 463 33.12 -48.17 -74.08
CA THR A 463 33.75 -49.36 -73.44
C THR A 463 35.14 -49.67 -73.99
N ASP A 464 35.46 -49.15 -75.18
CA ASP A 464 36.72 -49.37 -75.87
C ASP A 464 37.30 -48.02 -76.33
N VAL A 465 38.57 -47.76 -76.01
CA VAL A 465 39.26 -46.53 -76.42
C VAL A 465 40.55 -46.85 -77.16
N PHE A 466 40.97 -45.91 -78.00
CA PHE A 466 42.33 -45.88 -78.52
C PHE A 466 43.13 -44.82 -77.78
N ILE A 467 44.34 -45.19 -77.39
CA ILE A 467 45.36 -44.26 -76.91
C ILE A 467 46.37 -44.07 -78.04
N GLU A 468 46.44 -42.85 -78.56
CA GLU A 468 47.34 -42.49 -79.64
C GLU A 468 48.51 -41.65 -79.11
N LEU A 469 49.71 -42.02 -79.53
CA LEU A 469 50.87 -41.15 -79.51
C LEU A 469 51.11 -40.62 -80.93
N ASN A 470 50.95 -39.31 -81.10
CA ASN A 470 51.26 -38.63 -82.34
C ASN A 470 52.64 -37.98 -82.24
N THR A 471 53.58 -38.51 -83.03
CA THR A 471 55.00 -38.10 -83.03
C THR A 471 55.36 -37.24 -84.23
N GLY A 472 54.41 -36.94 -85.13
CA GLY A 472 54.63 -36.05 -86.28
C GLY A 472 55.68 -36.51 -87.30
N GLY A 473 56.10 -37.79 -87.27
CA GLY A 473 56.93 -38.41 -88.32
C GLY A 473 58.46 -38.20 -88.23
N LEU A 474 59.06 -38.07 -87.04
CA LEU A 474 60.51 -37.88 -86.87
C LEU A 474 61.25 -39.11 -86.29
N ASN A 475 62.49 -39.33 -86.76
CA ASN A 475 63.13 -40.65 -86.87
C ASN A 475 64.47 -40.91 -86.16
N ASP A 476 64.94 -40.11 -85.20
CA ASP A 476 66.17 -40.47 -84.46
C ASP A 476 66.20 -39.90 -83.03
N GLY A 477 66.16 -40.77 -82.01
CA GLY A 477 66.51 -40.44 -80.62
C GLY A 477 65.35 -40.16 -79.64
N ILE A 478 64.13 -40.61 -79.93
CA ILE A 478 62.97 -40.49 -79.03
C ILE A 478 62.78 -41.80 -78.26
N HIS A 479 62.76 -41.72 -76.92
CA HIS A 479 62.48 -42.85 -76.03
C HIS A 479 61.17 -42.56 -75.27
N PHE A 480 60.15 -43.43 -75.41
CA PHE A 480 58.85 -43.24 -74.78
C PHE A 480 58.50 -44.41 -73.85
N THR A 481 58.31 -44.14 -72.56
CA THR A 481 57.91 -45.15 -71.57
C THR A 481 56.59 -44.72 -70.92
N TRP A 482 55.55 -45.55 -70.97
CA TRP A 482 54.24 -45.20 -70.41
C TRP A 482 53.70 -46.29 -69.48
N LYS A 483 52.84 -45.89 -68.54
CA LYS A 483 52.21 -46.78 -67.56
C LYS A 483 50.78 -46.37 -67.26
N ILE A 484 49.81 -47.20 -67.65
CA ILE A 484 48.43 -47.06 -67.16
C ILE A 484 48.37 -47.65 -65.74
N GLY A 485 47.88 -46.87 -64.78
CA GLY A 485 47.73 -47.29 -63.40
C GLY A 485 46.40 -46.83 -62.81
N ASN A 486 45.68 -47.73 -62.15
CA ASN A 486 44.42 -47.45 -61.48
C ASN A 486 44.68 -46.80 -60.11
N TRP A 487 44.13 -45.62 -59.83
CA TRP A 487 44.14 -45.00 -58.50
C TRP A 487 42.70 -44.68 -58.08
N LEU A 488 42.19 -45.52 -57.18
CA LEU A 488 40.87 -45.43 -56.54
C LEU A 488 40.61 -44.05 -55.92
N LEU A 489 39.47 -43.45 -56.24
CA LEU A 489 38.73 -42.58 -55.32
C LEU A 489 37.46 -43.34 -54.90
N LYS A 490 37.28 -43.48 -53.58
CA LYS A 490 36.10 -44.05 -52.94
C LYS A 490 34.82 -43.39 -53.50
N PRO A 491 33.68 -44.12 -53.56
CA PRO A 491 32.41 -43.54 -53.96
C PRO A 491 32.09 -42.36 -53.05
N VAL A 492 32.16 -41.15 -53.59
CA VAL A 492 31.50 -40.01 -52.98
C VAL A 492 30.03 -40.22 -53.28
N GLN A 493 29.30 -40.51 -52.20
CA GLN A 493 27.86 -40.44 -52.08
C GLN A 493 27.28 -39.40 -53.06
N GLU A 494 26.40 -39.89 -53.93
CA GLU A 494 25.72 -39.14 -54.98
C GLU A 494 25.38 -37.71 -54.52
N HIS A 495 25.86 -36.73 -55.28
CA HIS A 495 25.01 -35.57 -55.54
C HIS A 495 23.72 -36.13 -56.13
N VAL A 496 22.61 -36.08 -55.39
CA VAL A 496 21.28 -36.21 -56.01
C VAL A 496 21.22 -35.10 -57.07
N PRO A 497 21.20 -35.41 -58.37
CA PRO A 497 21.17 -34.37 -59.38
C PRO A 497 19.89 -33.56 -59.17
N ILE A 498 20.02 -32.25 -58.98
CA ILE A 498 18.88 -31.35 -58.95
C ILE A 498 18.24 -31.41 -60.34
N VAL A 499 17.06 -32.02 -60.44
CA VAL A 499 16.38 -32.22 -61.72
C VAL A 499 15.71 -30.90 -62.14
N ALA A 500 16.01 -30.42 -63.34
CA ALA A 500 15.37 -29.21 -63.86
C ALA A 500 13.89 -29.47 -64.20
N ILE A 501 12.99 -28.65 -63.66
CA ILE A 501 11.60 -28.57 -64.09
C ILE A 501 11.56 -27.84 -65.44
N LYS A 502 10.72 -28.31 -66.37
CA LYS A 502 10.58 -27.70 -67.71
C LYS A 502 9.35 -26.78 -67.77
N ASN A 503 9.29 -25.91 -68.77
CA ASN A 503 8.08 -25.11 -69.05
C ASN A 503 6.86 -26.03 -69.23
N ASN A 504 5.69 -25.57 -68.78
CA ASN A 504 4.41 -26.28 -68.84
C ASN A 504 4.36 -27.61 -68.08
N THR A 505 5.28 -27.85 -67.14
CA THR A 505 5.25 -29.06 -66.30
C THR A 505 4.06 -29.01 -65.34
N ASP A 506 3.32 -30.10 -65.22
CA ASP A 506 2.32 -30.30 -64.17
C ASP A 506 2.99 -30.92 -62.93
N LEU A 507 2.98 -30.21 -61.81
CA LEU A 507 3.59 -30.71 -60.57
C LEU A 507 2.93 -31.98 -60.03
N ASN A 508 1.69 -32.30 -60.42
CA ASN A 508 1.06 -33.58 -60.06
C ASN A 508 1.75 -34.79 -60.72
N THR A 509 2.58 -34.56 -61.74
CA THR A 509 3.36 -35.62 -62.40
C THR A 509 4.71 -35.92 -61.73
N ILE A 510 5.19 -35.01 -60.87
CA ILE A 510 6.48 -35.15 -60.17
C ILE A 510 6.29 -35.97 -58.87
N LYS A 511 6.26 -37.29 -58.99
CA LYS A 511 6.04 -38.21 -57.84
C LYS A 511 7.28 -38.98 -57.40
N THR A 512 8.35 -38.98 -58.20
CA THR A 512 9.59 -39.70 -57.89
C THR A 512 10.36 -38.99 -56.77
N PRO A 513 10.85 -39.70 -55.74
CA PRO A 513 11.66 -39.09 -54.69
C PRO A 513 12.88 -38.36 -55.27
N GLY A 514 13.14 -37.12 -54.82
CA GLY A 514 14.25 -36.32 -55.32
C GLY A 514 14.09 -34.81 -55.10
N MET A 515 15.10 -34.06 -55.54
CA MET A 515 15.11 -32.60 -55.53
C MET A 515 14.97 -32.07 -56.96
N TYR A 516 14.03 -31.16 -57.17
CA TYR A 516 13.78 -30.54 -58.46
C TYR A 516 13.81 -29.02 -58.36
N HIS A 517 14.15 -28.35 -59.46
CA HIS A 517 14.34 -26.92 -59.49
C HIS A 517 13.72 -26.27 -60.72
N ALA A 518 12.88 -25.25 -60.52
CA ALA A 518 12.23 -24.47 -61.55
C ALA A 518 12.98 -23.13 -61.77
N ARG A 519 13.88 -23.07 -62.76
CA ARG A 519 14.59 -21.82 -63.14
C ARG A 519 13.83 -21.06 -64.22
N GLY A 520 13.01 -20.07 -63.83
CA GLY A 520 12.36 -19.16 -64.78
C GLY A 520 11.46 -19.85 -65.81
N THR A 521 10.76 -20.91 -65.38
CA THR A 521 9.91 -21.73 -66.23
C THR A 521 8.48 -21.23 -66.26
N ASP A 522 7.89 -21.09 -67.44
CA ASP A 522 6.51 -20.60 -67.62
C ASP A 522 5.48 -21.73 -67.68
N GLY A 523 4.24 -21.43 -67.28
CA GLY A 523 3.08 -22.32 -67.47
C GLY A 523 3.02 -23.55 -66.56
N ILE A 524 3.75 -23.58 -65.45
CA ILE A 524 3.74 -24.72 -64.52
C ILE A 524 2.33 -24.90 -63.94
N ALA A 525 1.73 -26.07 -64.16
CA ALA A 525 0.40 -26.41 -63.66
C ALA A 525 0.46 -27.00 -62.24
N ASN A 526 -0.61 -26.80 -61.47
CA ASN A 526 -0.75 -27.28 -60.09
C ASN A 526 0.39 -26.85 -59.14
N SER A 527 0.95 -25.66 -59.38
CA SER A 527 1.94 -25.02 -58.52
C SER A 527 1.32 -23.84 -57.75
N PRO A 528 1.68 -23.62 -56.47
CA PRO A 528 1.21 -22.47 -55.71
C PRO A 528 1.91 -21.16 -56.12
N ILE A 529 3.01 -21.25 -56.87
CA ILE A 529 3.75 -20.11 -57.43
C ILE A 529 4.22 -20.39 -58.87
N PRO A 530 4.36 -19.37 -59.73
CA PRO A 530 4.55 -19.58 -61.17
C PRO A 530 5.95 -20.05 -61.59
N ALA A 531 7.03 -19.64 -60.88
CA ALA A 531 8.42 -19.98 -61.21
C ALA A 531 9.36 -19.72 -60.03
N TRP A 532 10.65 -20.08 -60.15
CA TRP A 532 11.73 -19.77 -59.19
C TRP A 532 11.59 -20.44 -57.82
N PHE A 533 11.42 -21.76 -57.84
CA PHE A 533 11.33 -22.58 -56.63
C PHE A 533 12.11 -23.87 -56.70
N ASP A 534 12.36 -24.44 -55.52
CA ASP A 534 12.81 -25.81 -55.36
C ASP A 534 11.66 -26.66 -54.84
N ILE A 535 11.60 -27.93 -55.25
CA ILE A 535 10.65 -28.89 -54.71
C ILE A 535 11.40 -30.15 -54.29
N THR A 536 11.14 -30.57 -53.06
CA THR A 536 11.57 -31.85 -52.52
C THR A 536 10.38 -32.78 -52.54
N VAL A 537 10.54 -33.93 -53.18
CA VAL A 537 9.50 -34.96 -53.27
C VAL A 537 9.97 -36.17 -52.47
N ASN A 538 9.09 -36.67 -51.61
CA ASN A 538 9.27 -37.94 -50.92
C ASN A 538 8.04 -38.81 -51.17
N SER A 539 8.23 -40.07 -51.55
CA SER A 539 7.13 -40.98 -51.87
C SER A 539 7.50 -42.43 -51.58
N ASP A 540 6.51 -43.22 -51.21
CA ASP A 540 6.61 -44.69 -51.16
C ASP A 540 5.95 -45.29 -52.40
N GLY A 541 6.76 -45.80 -53.33
CA GLY A 541 6.29 -46.44 -54.56
C GLY A 541 5.40 -45.58 -55.46
N MET A 542 5.48 -44.24 -55.37
CA MET A 542 4.63 -43.26 -56.08
C MET A 542 3.12 -43.31 -55.77
N GLN A 543 2.67 -44.22 -54.90
CA GLN A 543 1.25 -44.35 -54.53
C GLN A 543 0.84 -43.30 -53.50
N ASN A 544 1.68 -43.02 -52.52
CA ASN A 544 1.48 -41.99 -51.52
C ASN A 544 2.78 -41.18 -51.37
N GLY A 545 2.66 -39.88 -51.14
CA GLY A 545 3.84 -39.06 -50.91
C GLY A 545 3.53 -37.62 -50.57
N THR A 546 4.61 -36.85 -50.40
CA THR A 546 4.60 -35.46 -49.99
C THR A 546 5.51 -34.66 -50.91
N GLN A 547 5.03 -33.47 -51.28
CA GLN A 547 5.80 -32.46 -51.96
C GLN A 547 5.99 -31.26 -51.04
N MET A 548 7.23 -30.81 -50.89
CA MET A 548 7.58 -29.59 -50.19
C MET A 548 8.23 -28.62 -51.16
N LEU A 549 7.62 -27.47 -51.38
CA LEU A 549 8.06 -26.46 -52.32
C LEU A 549 8.57 -25.22 -51.57
N HIS A 550 9.77 -24.77 -51.91
CA HIS A 550 10.37 -23.55 -51.38
C HIS A 550 10.45 -22.48 -52.48
N ALA A 551 9.62 -21.45 -52.33
CA ALA A 551 9.58 -20.25 -53.15
C ALA A 551 10.73 -19.32 -52.76
N LYS A 552 11.81 -19.31 -53.56
CA LYS A 552 13.07 -18.63 -53.18
C LYS A 552 12.92 -17.11 -53.09
N LYS A 553 12.13 -16.49 -53.97
CA LYS A 553 11.98 -15.04 -54.04
C LYS A 553 11.06 -14.51 -52.94
N GLU A 554 9.99 -15.24 -52.68
CA GLU A 554 8.96 -14.88 -51.70
C GLU A 554 9.33 -15.35 -50.28
N ASN A 555 10.36 -16.19 -50.13
CA ASN A 555 10.77 -16.85 -48.89
C ASN A 555 9.60 -17.58 -48.20
N GLN A 556 8.83 -18.29 -49.01
CA GLN A 556 7.63 -19.01 -48.59
C GLN A 556 7.80 -20.51 -48.84
N VAL A 557 7.29 -21.30 -47.91
CA VAL A 557 7.32 -22.76 -48.01
C VAL A 557 5.90 -23.27 -48.13
N TYR A 558 5.67 -24.17 -49.06
CA TYR A 558 4.40 -24.83 -49.29
C TYR A 558 4.57 -26.33 -49.15
N VAL A 559 3.57 -26.99 -48.57
CA VAL A 559 3.53 -28.45 -48.45
C VAL A 559 2.20 -28.96 -48.95
N ARG A 560 2.22 -30.11 -49.63
CA ARG A 560 1.02 -30.89 -49.92
C ARG A 560 1.37 -32.36 -49.94
N SER A 561 0.35 -33.19 -49.80
CA SER A 561 0.49 -34.63 -49.95
C SER A 561 -0.41 -35.15 -51.06
N TRP A 562 -0.16 -36.37 -51.50
CA TRP A 562 -1.08 -37.12 -52.33
C TRP A 562 -1.26 -38.54 -51.82
N TYR A 563 -2.41 -39.12 -52.16
CA TYR A 563 -2.74 -40.50 -51.86
C TYR A 563 -3.41 -41.16 -53.07
N ASN A 564 -3.38 -42.49 -53.12
CA ASN A 564 -3.93 -43.30 -54.22
C ASN A 564 -3.40 -42.90 -55.61
N GLY A 565 -2.14 -42.48 -55.68
CA GLY A 565 -1.39 -42.18 -56.91
C GLY A 565 -1.74 -40.86 -57.61
N ASN A 566 -2.99 -40.38 -57.54
CA ASN A 566 -3.46 -39.22 -58.31
C ASN A 566 -4.31 -38.20 -57.51
N THR A 567 -4.60 -38.43 -56.23
CA THR A 567 -5.40 -37.50 -55.42
C THR A 567 -4.50 -36.61 -54.58
N PHE A 568 -4.29 -35.37 -55.01
CA PHE A 568 -3.48 -34.37 -54.31
C PHE A 568 -4.34 -33.55 -53.35
N THR A 569 -3.80 -33.25 -52.16
CA THR A 569 -4.35 -32.21 -51.31
C THR A 569 -4.01 -30.84 -51.90
N ASP A 570 -4.78 -29.83 -51.48
CA ASP A 570 -4.41 -28.44 -51.75
C ASP A 570 -3.03 -28.11 -51.16
N TRP A 571 -2.34 -27.16 -51.77
CA TRP A 571 -1.10 -26.62 -51.25
C TRP A 571 -1.36 -25.82 -49.97
N GLN A 572 -0.71 -26.22 -48.88
CA GLN A 572 -0.73 -25.49 -47.62
C GLN A 572 0.55 -24.68 -47.48
N ARG A 573 0.42 -23.36 -47.30
CA ARG A 573 1.56 -22.48 -47.00
C ARG A 573 1.95 -22.61 -45.54
N ILE A 574 3.22 -22.87 -45.26
CA ILE A 574 3.80 -22.85 -43.91
C ILE A 574 4.10 -21.39 -43.55
N THR A 575 3.53 -20.90 -42.45
CA THR A 575 3.75 -19.54 -41.93
C THR A 575 5.18 -19.38 -41.42
N ASN A 576 5.83 -18.28 -41.82
CA ASN A 576 7.15 -17.89 -41.30
C ASN A 576 7.05 -16.92 -40.10
N ALA A 577 8.18 -16.56 -39.50
CA ALA A 577 8.22 -15.66 -38.35
C ALA A 577 7.62 -14.26 -38.64
N GLY A 578 7.73 -13.77 -39.88
CA GLY A 578 7.12 -12.51 -40.29
C GLY A 578 5.59 -12.60 -40.38
N ASP A 579 5.06 -13.71 -40.91
CA ASP A 579 3.61 -13.97 -40.93
C ASP A 579 3.03 -14.06 -39.51
N LEU A 580 3.74 -14.70 -38.57
CA LEU A 580 3.31 -14.81 -37.18
C LEU A 580 3.29 -13.43 -36.48
N ALA A 581 4.30 -12.59 -36.74
CA ALA A 581 4.36 -11.22 -36.23
C ALA A 581 3.22 -10.32 -36.75
N THR A 582 2.62 -10.65 -37.90
CA THR A 582 1.43 -9.94 -38.41
C THR A 582 0.10 -10.53 -37.91
N LYS A 583 0.09 -11.77 -37.39
CA LYS A 583 -1.11 -12.43 -36.85
C LYS A 583 -1.35 -12.16 -35.36
N LEU A 584 -0.32 -11.80 -34.60
CA LEU A 584 -0.46 -11.12 -33.32
C LEU A 584 -0.22 -9.63 -33.55
N SER A 585 -1.28 -8.93 -33.95
CA SER A 585 -1.21 -7.51 -34.26
C SER A 585 -0.79 -6.71 -33.01
N LEU A 586 0.11 -5.72 -33.18
CA LEU A 586 0.53 -4.79 -32.13
C LEU A 586 -0.63 -3.97 -31.53
N SER A 587 -1.78 -3.99 -32.20
CA SER A 587 -3.08 -3.51 -31.74
C SER A 587 -4.10 -4.61 -31.98
N GLY A 588 -5.03 -4.89 -31.06
CA GLY A 588 -6.08 -5.91 -31.26
C GLY A 588 -6.74 -5.77 -32.64
N GLY A 589 -6.80 -6.86 -33.41
CA GLY A 589 -7.35 -6.84 -34.76
C GLY A 589 -8.80 -6.34 -34.82
N ASN A 590 -9.26 -5.94 -36.00
CA ASN A 590 -10.65 -5.52 -36.19
C ASN A 590 -11.61 -6.72 -35.99
N MET A 591 -12.40 -6.68 -34.92
CA MET A 591 -13.47 -7.65 -34.69
C MET A 591 -14.75 -7.21 -35.40
N GLN A 592 -15.41 -8.11 -36.12
CA GLN A 592 -16.72 -7.84 -36.71
C GLN A 592 -17.78 -7.72 -35.61
N LYS A 593 -18.87 -6.97 -35.86
CA LYS A 593 -20.00 -6.85 -34.92
C LYS A 593 -20.49 -8.25 -34.52
N GLY A 594 -20.51 -8.53 -33.22
CA GLY A 594 -20.94 -9.81 -32.66
C GLY A 594 -19.83 -10.87 -32.55
N SER A 595 -18.56 -10.52 -32.79
CA SER A 595 -17.43 -11.42 -32.51
C SER A 595 -17.21 -11.56 -31.00
N TRP A 596 -16.86 -12.77 -30.55
CA TRP A 596 -16.56 -13.09 -29.15
C TRP A 596 -15.15 -13.65 -29.04
N ILE A 597 -14.44 -13.27 -27.98
CA ILE A 597 -13.26 -14.01 -27.50
C ILE A 597 -13.78 -14.96 -26.43
N ASN A 598 -13.66 -16.26 -26.66
CA ASN A 598 -14.19 -17.28 -25.76
C ASN A 598 -13.05 -18.01 -25.04
N TRP A 599 -13.13 -18.11 -23.71
CA TRP A 599 -12.22 -18.90 -22.89
C TRP A 599 -13.00 -20.06 -22.26
N ASP A 600 -12.93 -21.24 -22.88
CA ASP A 600 -13.62 -22.44 -22.38
C ASP A 600 -12.77 -23.18 -21.34
N ALA A 601 -13.32 -23.43 -20.15
CA ALA A 601 -12.70 -24.32 -19.17
C ALA A 601 -12.98 -25.80 -19.50
N GLN A 602 -11.96 -26.66 -19.44
CA GLN A 602 -12.09 -28.11 -19.68
C GLN A 602 -12.13 -28.97 -18.40
N SER A 603 -12.39 -28.40 -17.21
CA SER A 603 -12.31 -29.15 -15.95
C SER A 603 -13.69 -29.61 -15.44
N PRO A 604 -13.82 -30.81 -14.84
CA PRO A 604 -15.06 -31.30 -14.26
C PRO A 604 -15.63 -30.34 -13.21
N TYR A 605 -16.96 -30.37 -13.06
CA TYR A 605 -17.84 -29.61 -12.16
C TYR A 605 -17.36 -29.42 -10.69
N ASN A 606 -16.28 -30.13 -10.30
CA ASN A 606 -15.79 -30.25 -8.93
C ASN A 606 -14.42 -29.58 -8.70
N ALA A 607 -13.79 -29.01 -9.75
CA ALA A 607 -12.54 -28.27 -9.62
C ALA A 607 -12.85 -26.82 -9.23
N HIS A 608 -13.15 -26.59 -7.94
CA HIS A 608 -13.53 -25.29 -7.38
C HIS A 608 -12.32 -24.37 -7.09
N GLU A 609 -11.26 -24.46 -7.90
CA GLU A 609 -10.00 -23.78 -7.61
C GLU A 609 -9.38 -23.21 -8.90
N GLY A 610 -9.52 -21.89 -9.08
CA GLY A 610 -8.58 -21.09 -9.85
C GLY A 610 -9.14 -20.27 -11.01
N ASN A 611 -8.22 -19.53 -11.64
CA ASN A 611 -8.48 -18.57 -12.70
C ASN A 611 -8.78 -19.30 -14.03
N ILE A 612 -9.92 -18.98 -14.65
CA ILE A 612 -10.36 -19.46 -15.96
C ILE A 612 -10.13 -18.38 -17.01
N GLY A 613 -9.20 -18.65 -17.92
CA GLY A 613 -8.90 -17.74 -19.04
C GLY A 613 -8.46 -16.35 -18.55
N GLY A 614 -8.48 -15.39 -19.46
CA GLY A 614 -8.21 -13.99 -19.14
C GLY A 614 -7.05 -13.35 -19.91
N ILE A 615 -6.71 -12.14 -19.48
CA ILE A 615 -5.66 -11.31 -20.06
C ILE A 615 -4.79 -10.77 -18.91
N GLN A 616 -3.48 -10.82 -19.10
CA GLN A 616 -2.49 -10.30 -18.16
C GLN A 616 -1.56 -9.32 -18.86
N TRP A 617 -1.31 -8.19 -18.21
CA TRP A 617 -0.26 -7.25 -18.58
C TRP A 617 0.79 -7.21 -17.46
N ASN A 618 2.06 -7.34 -17.84
CA ASN A 618 3.19 -7.23 -16.92
C ASN A 618 3.98 -5.96 -17.28
N GLY A 619 4.09 -5.06 -16.31
CA GLY A 619 5.04 -3.95 -16.33
C GLY A 619 6.43 -4.40 -15.86
N ALA A 620 7.33 -3.44 -15.67
CA ALA A 620 8.68 -3.72 -15.16
C ALA A 620 8.68 -4.12 -13.67
N SER A 621 7.79 -3.51 -12.88
CA SER A 621 7.53 -3.84 -11.47
C SER A 621 6.11 -4.37 -11.24
N ASP A 622 5.14 -3.93 -12.04
CA ASP A 622 3.73 -4.08 -11.71
C ASP A 622 3.02 -5.09 -12.62
N SER A 623 1.79 -5.49 -12.25
CA SER A 623 0.97 -6.31 -13.13
C SER A 623 -0.53 -6.04 -12.97
N ILE A 624 -1.30 -6.30 -14.02
CA ILE A 624 -2.76 -6.35 -13.96
C ILE A 624 -3.24 -7.62 -14.66
N LYS A 625 -4.15 -8.34 -14.00
CA LYS A 625 -4.80 -9.54 -14.53
C LYS A 625 -6.31 -9.35 -14.54
N ILE A 626 -6.96 -9.78 -15.61
CA ILE A 626 -8.42 -9.85 -15.74
C ILE A 626 -8.77 -11.29 -16.10
N PHE A 627 -9.53 -11.99 -15.26
CA PHE A 627 -9.83 -13.41 -15.45
C PHE A 627 -11.20 -13.79 -14.86
N GLY A 628 -11.76 -14.91 -15.28
CA GLY A 628 -12.90 -15.51 -14.60
C GLY A 628 -12.41 -16.27 -13.37
N ASP A 629 -12.91 -15.95 -12.18
CA ASP A 629 -12.62 -16.67 -10.94
C ASP A 629 -13.76 -17.64 -10.63
N ASN A 630 -13.44 -18.93 -10.60
CA ASN A 630 -14.39 -20.00 -10.30
C ASN A 630 -14.13 -20.52 -8.89
N ASN A 631 -14.78 -19.90 -7.92
CA ASN A 631 -14.51 -20.11 -6.49
C ASN A 631 -15.58 -20.96 -5.77
N ALA A 632 -16.59 -21.48 -6.48
CA ALA A 632 -17.63 -22.40 -6.02
C ALA A 632 -18.36 -23.12 -7.19
N GLY A 633 -19.32 -24.00 -6.89
CA GLY A 633 -19.96 -24.89 -7.89
C GLY A 633 -20.90 -24.23 -8.92
N ASP A 634 -21.13 -22.92 -8.86
CA ASP A 634 -21.98 -22.16 -9.80
C ASP A 634 -21.68 -20.64 -9.75
N ASN A 635 -20.40 -20.27 -9.64
CA ASN A 635 -20.01 -18.87 -9.73
C ASN A 635 -18.81 -18.69 -10.66
N LEU A 636 -18.93 -17.69 -11.52
CA LEU A 636 -17.81 -17.21 -12.31
C LEU A 636 -17.78 -15.70 -12.11
N ASP A 637 -16.92 -15.27 -11.20
CA ASP A 637 -16.72 -13.86 -10.92
C ASP A 637 -15.75 -13.29 -11.96
N LEU A 638 -16.02 -12.10 -12.49
CA LEU A 638 -14.99 -11.38 -13.24
C LEU A 638 -14.04 -10.74 -12.23
N ALA A 639 -12.83 -11.29 -12.11
CA ALA A 639 -11.81 -10.79 -11.22
C ALA A 639 -10.86 -9.84 -11.95
N ILE A 640 -10.54 -8.72 -11.30
CA ILE A 640 -9.46 -7.81 -11.70
C ILE A 640 -8.46 -7.78 -10.54
N GLN A 641 -7.23 -8.21 -10.80
CA GLN A 641 -6.16 -8.31 -9.80
C GLN A 641 -5.02 -7.36 -10.17
N LEU A 642 -4.63 -6.51 -9.24
CA LEU A 642 -3.57 -5.50 -9.37
C LEU A 642 -2.27 -5.95 -8.64
N GLY A 643 -1.14 -5.33 -8.98
CA GLY A 643 0.19 -5.59 -8.41
C GLY A 643 0.37 -5.08 -6.97
N ASP A 644 1.51 -5.38 -6.36
CA ASP A 644 1.72 -5.45 -4.91
C ASP A 644 2.28 -4.19 -4.21
N ASP A 645 2.08 -2.98 -4.76
CA ASP A 645 2.62 -1.74 -4.20
C ASP A 645 1.66 -0.54 -4.08
N ASP A 646 0.34 -0.78 -4.19
CA ASP A 646 -0.72 0.26 -4.17
C ASP A 646 -0.59 1.35 -5.26
N SER A 647 0.32 1.21 -6.23
CA SER A 647 0.51 2.18 -7.31
C SER A 647 -0.46 1.99 -8.49
N ASN A 648 -1.17 0.85 -8.51
CA ASN A 648 -2.07 0.47 -9.60
C ASN A 648 -3.54 0.75 -9.26
N HIS A 649 -4.31 1.18 -10.25
CA HIS A 649 -5.76 1.36 -10.15
C HIS A 649 -6.43 1.18 -11.52
N ILE A 650 -7.74 0.91 -11.51
CA ILE A 650 -8.55 0.91 -12.73
C ILE A 650 -8.95 2.35 -13.04
N SER A 651 -8.43 2.89 -14.12
CA SER A 651 -8.62 4.29 -14.52
C SER A 651 -9.69 4.44 -15.61
N PHE A 652 -10.67 5.32 -15.40
CA PHE A 652 -11.63 5.75 -16.41
C PHE A 652 -11.19 7.10 -16.96
N ARG A 653 -10.88 7.16 -18.25
CA ARG A 653 -10.30 8.33 -18.91
C ARG A 653 -11.16 8.88 -20.04
N ARG A 654 -11.06 10.19 -20.25
CA ARG A 654 -11.59 10.87 -21.44
C ARG A 654 -10.69 10.59 -22.65
N ALA A 655 -11.16 10.99 -23.83
CA ALA A 655 -10.44 10.79 -25.10
C ALA A 655 -9.11 11.56 -25.18
N ASP A 656 -8.95 12.63 -24.40
CA ASP A 656 -7.71 13.40 -24.23
C ASP A 656 -6.73 12.75 -23.24
N GLY A 657 -7.12 11.69 -22.55
CA GLY A 657 -6.31 10.95 -21.59
C GLY A 657 -6.51 11.36 -20.13
N ASP A 658 -7.33 12.37 -19.85
CA ASP A 658 -7.60 12.83 -18.48
C ASP A 658 -8.42 11.79 -17.70
N GLU A 659 -7.96 11.47 -16.49
CA GLU A 659 -8.69 10.58 -15.58
C GLU A 659 -9.87 11.30 -14.92
N VAL A 660 -11.06 10.69 -15.03
CA VAL A 660 -12.31 11.23 -14.48
C VAL A 660 -12.87 10.40 -13.33
N ALA A 661 -12.41 9.16 -13.21
CA ALA A 661 -12.73 8.26 -12.11
C ALA A 661 -11.69 7.15 -12.04
N ALA A 662 -11.53 6.57 -10.87
CA ALA A 662 -10.68 5.42 -10.61
C ALA A 662 -11.38 4.45 -9.67
N ILE A 663 -10.98 3.17 -9.73
CA ILE A 663 -11.18 2.19 -8.67
C ILE A 663 -9.80 1.79 -8.17
N ASN A 664 -9.49 2.16 -6.94
CA ASN A 664 -8.21 1.87 -6.28
C ASN A 664 -8.14 0.42 -5.78
N MET A 665 -6.96 -0.02 -5.35
CA MET A 665 -6.74 -1.39 -4.85
C MET A 665 -7.59 -1.75 -3.61
N ASP A 666 -7.95 -0.75 -2.80
CA ASP A 666 -8.88 -0.89 -1.66
C ASP A 666 -10.36 -0.92 -2.07
N GLY A 667 -10.65 -0.83 -3.37
CA GLY A 667 -12.01 -0.77 -3.92
C GLY A 667 -12.64 0.63 -3.88
N TYR A 668 -11.90 1.67 -3.48
CA TYR A 668 -12.43 3.03 -3.42
C TYR A 668 -12.69 3.59 -4.82
N TYR A 669 -13.92 4.05 -5.07
CA TYR A 669 -14.32 4.69 -6.31
C TYR A 669 -14.25 6.22 -6.20
N THR A 670 -13.53 6.88 -7.11
CA THR A 670 -13.30 8.35 -7.06
C THR A 670 -14.24 9.17 -7.95
N GLY A 671 -15.06 8.52 -8.77
CA GLY A 671 -15.92 9.19 -9.75
C GLY A 671 -17.29 9.64 -9.23
N SER A 672 -18.10 10.21 -10.13
CA SER A 672 -19.49 10.56 -9.85
C SER A 672 -20.42 9.35 -9.98
N VAL A 673 -21.21 9.07 -8.95
CA VAL A 673 -22.19 7.97 -8.95
C VAL A 673 -23.58 8.49 -9.35
N GLY A 674 -24.12 7.95 -10.44
CA GLY A 674 -25.51 8.17 -10.84
C GLY A 674 -26.47 7.32 -10.01
N TRP A 675 -26.74 7.72 -8.76
CA TRP A 675 -27.51 6.93 -7.79
C TRP A 675 -28.88 6.43 -8.27
N ASN A 676 -29.54 7.13 -9.19
CA ASN A 676 -30.82 6.70 -9.77
C ASN A 676 -30.75 5.36 -10.52
N ASN A 677 -29.56 4.97 -10.98
CA ASN A 677 -29.32 3.70 -11.67
C ASN A 677 -28.79 2.60 -10.72
N ILE A 678 -28.64 2.90 -9.43
CA ILE A 678 -28.17 1.97 -8.42
C ILE A 678 -29.36 1.45 -7.63
N ARG A 679 -29.61 0.13 -7.72
CA ARG A 679 -30.65 -0.53 -6.96
C ARG A 679 -30.23 -0.58 -5.47
N SER A 680 -31.19 -0.40 -4.57
CA SER A 680 -30.92 -0.35 -3.11
C SER A 680 -29.93 0.75 -2.70
N LYS A 681 -29.89 1.86 -3.46
CA LYS A 681 -29.11 3.05 -3.11
C LYS A 681 -29.42 3.53 -1.68
N PRO A 682 -28.44 4.10 -0.95
CA PRO A 682 -28.73 4.78 0.30
C PRO A 682 -29.71 5.93 0.08
N ASP A 683 -30.48 6.28 1.10
CA ASP A 683 -31.32 7.46 1.06
C ASP A 683 -30.44 8.70 1.31
N VAL A 684 -29.86 9.24 0.24
CA VAL A 684 -28.90 10.34 0.31
C VAL A 684 -29.66 11.67 0.24
N ALA A 685 -29.89 12.31 1.39
CA ALA A 685 -30.40 13.68 1.44
C ALA A 685 -29.34 14.65 0.90
N GLN A 686 -29.68 15.49 -0.08
CA GLN A 686 -28.78 16.57 -0.48
C GLN A 686 -28.81 17.69 0.56
N LYS A 687 -27.75 18.52 0.62
CA LYS A 687 -27.65 19.64 1.57
C LYS A 687 -28.84 20.61 1.49
N SER A 688 -29.50 20.70 0.33
CA SER A 688 -30.72 21.49 0.08
C SER A 688 -31.99 20.91 0.73
N ASP A 689 -31.97 19.61 1.06
CA ASP A 689 -33.14 18.85 1.50
C ASP A 689 -33.23 18.80 3.04
N LEU A 690 -32.19 19.27 3.73
CA LEU A 690 -32.11 19.31 5.19
C LEU A 690 -32.76 20.60 5.72
N ASN A 691 -33.97 20.44 6.23
CA ASN A 691 -34.69 21.48 6.96
C ASN A 691 -34.51 21.31 8.47
N VAL A 692 -34.26 22.41 9.18
CA VAL A 692 -34.10 22.47 10.64
C VAL A 692 -35.12 23.42 11.25
N ASN A 693 -35.57 23.07 12.44
CA ASN A 693 -36.45 23.90 13.26
C ASN A 693 -35.60 24.98 13.96
N VAL A 694 -35.93 26.25 13.74
CA VAL A 694 -35.18 27.40 14.23
C VAL A 694 -36.10 28.40 14.92
N ILE A 695 -35.62 29.01 16.00
CA ILE A 695 -36.29 30.06 16.76
C ILE A 695 -35.60 31.38 16.41
N ARG A 696 -36.36 32.36 15.90
CA ARG A 696 -35.79 33.64 15.45
C ARG A 696 -35.69 34.70 16.55
N ASP A 697 -36.60 34.65 17.50
CA ASP A 697 -36.77 35.69 18.52
C ASP A 697 -36.76 35.05 19.91
N TYR A 698 -36.20 35.74 20.90
CA TYR A 698 -36.19 35.31 22.30
C TYR A 698 -36.72 36.43 23.18
N ASN A 699 -37.79 36.17 23.94
CA ASN A 699 -38.39 37.18 24.82
C ASN A 699 -37.57 37.31 26.11
N ILE A 700 -36.82 38.40 26.21
CA ILE A 700 -35.92 38.71 27.33
C ILE A 700 -36.69 38.95 28.64
N GLU A 701 -37.90 39.49 28.59
CA GLU A 701 -38.67 39.78 29.80
C GLU A 701 -39.26 38.50 30.41
N THR A 702 -39.66 37.53 29.58
CA THR A 702 -40.31 36.29 30.04
C THR A 702 -39.41 35.04 30.07
N ASP A 703 -38.16 35.12 29.62
CA ASP A 703 -37.23 33.98 29.44
C ASP A 703 -37.79 32.86 28.56
N GLN A 704 -38.54 33.22 27.51
CA GLN A 704 -39.18 32.25 26.62
C GLN A 704 -38.73 32.43 25.16
N PRO A 705 -38.48 31.33 24.43
CA PRO A 705 -38.25 31.38 22.99
C PRO A 705 -39.53 31.79 22.25
N GLY A 706 -39.35 32.48 21.12
CA GLY A 706 -40.42 32.73 20.15
C GLY A 706 -40.84 31.47 19.40
N PRO A 707 -41.82 31.58 18.49
CA PRO A 707 -42.34 30.44 17.74
C PRO A 707 -41.29 29.81 16.82
N THR A 708 -41.30 28.48 16.75
CA THR A 708 -40.43 27.69 15.88
C THR A 708 -40.82 27.87 14.41
N THR A 709 -39.82 28.04 13.55
CA THR A 709 -39.96 28.13 12.09
C THR A 709 -39.07 27.08 11.41
N VAL A 710 -39.41 26.65 10.19
CA VAL A 710 -38.64 25.65 9.43
C VAL A 710 -37.76 26.36 8.40
N GLU A 711 -36.44 26.14 8.46
CA GLU A 711 -35.49 26.76 7.54
C GLU A 711 -34.46 25.76 7.02
N GLN A 712 -33.87 26.04 5.84
CA GLN A 712 -32.80 25.22 5.29
C GLN A 712 -31.52 25.34 6.14
N ALA A 713 -30.91 24.20 6.47
CA ALA A 713 -29.71 24.11 7.31
C ALA A 713 -28.49 24.88 6.76
N GLY A 714 -28.49 25.22 5.46
CA GLY A 714 -27.42 25.99 4.81
C GLY A 714 -27.51 27.51 4.94
N LYS A 715 -28.56 28.06 5.58
CA LYS A 715 -28.69 29.52 5.74
C LYS A 715 -27.65 30.07 6.73
N PRO A 716 -26.87 31.09 6.36
CA PRO A 716 -25.97 31.75 7.30
C PRO A 716 -26.74 32.49 8.40
N GLY A 717 -26.30 32.35 9.66
CA GLY A 717 -26.88 33.08 10.81
C GLY A 717 -27.77 32.26 11.75
N LEU A 718 -27.75 30.92 11.69
CA LEU A 718 -28.41 30.08 12.69
C LEU A 718 -27.60 30.08 13.99
N VAL A 719 -28.22 30.52 15.09
CA VAL A 719 -27.60 30.60 16.42
C VAL A 719 -28.30 29.62 17.35
N ASP A 720 -27.53 28.95 18.19
CA ASP A 720 -28.03 27.99 19.16
C ASP A 720 -28.95 28.64 20.22
N GLN A 721 -30.05 27.96 20.56
CA GLN A 721 -31.07 28.46 21.49
C GLN A 721 -30.52 28.66 22.90
N ALA A 722 -29.63 27.78 23.37
CA ALA A 722 -29.02 27.90 24.70
C ALA A 722 -28.08 29.11 24.77
N THR A 723 -27.43 29.44 23.65
CA THR A 723 -26.59 30.63 23.51
C THR A 723 -27.42 31.92 23.60
N LEU A 724 -28.58 31.97 22.92
CA LEU A 724 -29.51 33.11 22.99
C LEU A 724 -30.08 33.34 24.40
N ALA A 725 -30.48 32.27 25.10
CA ALA A 725 -30.96 32.36 26.48
C ALA A 725 -29.88 32.88 27.45
N THR A 726 -28.63 32.50 27.22
CA THR A 726 -27.48 32.95 28.02
C THR A 726 -27.22 34.45 27.82
N PHE A 727 -27.27 34.95 26.59
CA PHE A 727 -27.17 36.38 26.31
C PHE A 727 -28.34 37.19 26.92
N ALA A 728 -29.58 36.68 26.84
CA ALA A 728 -30.75 37.34 27.43
C ALA A 728 -30.66 37.43 28.96
N ARG A 729 -30.17 36.37 29.63
CA ARG A 729 -29.90 36.37 31.07
C ARG A 729 -28.77 37.34 31.44
N ALA A 730 -27.66 37.34 30.70
CA ALA A 730 -26.57 38.28 30.93
C ALA A 730 -27.01 39.74 30.76
N TYR A 731 -27.90 40.03 29.80
CA TYR A 731 -28.46 41.37 29.62
C TYR A 731 -29.33 41.81 30.81
N ARG A 732 -30.18 40.93 31.37
CA ARG A 732 -30.94 41.24 32.59
C ARG A 732 -30.03 41.45 33.81
N ASP A 733 -28.98 40.65 33.93
CA ASP A 733 -28.00 40.77 35.01
C ASP A 733 -27.28 42.13 34.97
N VAL A 734 -26.81 42.55 33.79
CA VAL A 734 -26.17 43.85 33.58
C VAL A 734 -27.14 45.02 33.79
N ARG A 735 -28.42 44.87 33.45
CA ARG A 735 -29.46 45.91 33.71
C ARG A 735 -29.72 46.11 35.20
N ASN A 736 -29.53 45.07 36.02
CA ASN A 736 -29.84 45.09 37.45
C ASN A 736 -28.59 45.36 38.33
N HIS A 737 -27.37 45.30 37.79
CA HIS A 737 -26.16 45.69 38.49
C HIS A 737 -25.78 47.16 38.22
N THR A 738 -25.61 47.91 39.31
CA THR A 738 -25.44 49.37 39.43
C THR A 738 -24.22 49.95 38.70
N ASP A 739 -24.45 50.73 37.65
CA ASP A 739 -23.46 51.62 37.03
C ASP A 739 -23.30 52.90 37.87
N TYR A 740 -22.07 53.33 38.16
CA TYR A 740 -21.70 54.51 38.98
C TYR A 740 -22.26 55.84 38.43
N ARG A 741 -22.85 55.81 37.24
CA ARG A 741 -23.40 56.96 36.52
C ARG A 741 -24.80 57.40 36.98
N TYR A 742 -25.54 56.57 37.72
CA TYR A 742 -26.90 56.89 38.17
C TYR A 742 -27.05 56.69 39.69
N PRO A 743 -27.25 57.76 40.49
CA PRO A 743 -27.49 57.62 41.92
C PRO A 743 -28.80 56.87 42.17
N THR A 744 -28.81 55.99 43.17
CA THR A 744 -29.99 55.22 43.63
C THR A 744 -31.11 56.15 44.08
N ASP A 745 -30.77 57.24 44.76
CA ASP A 745 -31.70 58.30 45.14
C ASP A 745 -30.94 59.62 45.38
N GLN A 746 -31.66 60.74 45.46
CA GLN A 746 -31.09 62.07 45.64
C GLN A 746 -31.81 62.88 46.71
N ALA A 747 -31.03 63.46 47.63
CA ALA A 747 -31.51 64.45 48.58
C ALA A 747 -30.96 65.83 48.25
N LEU A 748 -31.85 66.83 48.11
CA LEU A 748 -31.49 68.21 47.80
C LEU A 748 -32.10 69.18 48.78
N ASN A 749 -31.32 70.15 49.25
CA ASN A 749 -31.79 71.30 50.03
C ASN A 749 -32.66 70.92 51.27
N THR A 750 -32.42 69.75 51.88
CA THR A 750 -33.17 69.29 53.07
C THR A 750 -32.24 68.93 54.25
N ALA A 751 -32.81 68.56 55.40
CA ALA A 751 -32.08 67.93 56.49
C ALA A 751 -32.20 66.40 56.37
N ILE A 752 -31.09 65.69 56.52
CA ILE A 752 -31.04 64.23 56.39
C ILE A 752 -30.33 63.61 57.58
N ASN A 753 -30.67 62.37 57.91
CA ASN A 753 -30.03 61.61 58.99
C ASN A 753 -29.44 60.33 58.41
N LEU A 754 -28.11 60.16 58.50
CA LEU A 754 -27.43 58.99 57.92
C LEU A 754 -27.64 57.69 58.72
N ASN A 755 -28.35 57.76 59.84
CA ASN A 755 -28.74 56.60 60.65
C ASN A 755 -30.20 56.17 60.41
N SER A 756 -30.88 56.70 59.39
CA SER A 756 -32.27 56.35 59.08
C SER A 756 -32.46 56.02 57.59
N ASP A 757 -33.45 55.19 57.30
CA ASP A 757 -33.87 54.89 55.94
C ASP A 757 -34.26 56.20 55.20
N PRO A 758 -33.93 56.34 53.90
CA PRO A 758 -33.34 55.33 53.01
C PRO A 758 -31.81 55.21 53.10
N TYR A 759 -31.11 56.04 53.91
CA TYR A 759 -29.64 56.10 53.90
C TYR A 759 -28.93 54.90 54.56
N LEU A 760 -29.68 53.85 54.88
CA LEU A 760 -29.20 52.56 55.37
C LEU A 760 -29.37 51.44 54.31
N ASP A 761 -30.06 51.69 53.20
CA ASP A 761 -30.30 50.73 52.13
C ASP A 761 -29.18 50.76 51.09
N THR A 762 -28.84 49.61 50.50
CA THR A 762 -27.79 49.48 49.49
C THR A 762 -28.01 50.44 48.33
N GLY A 763 -27.04 51.31 48.07
CA GLY A 763 -27.15 52.29 47.00
C GLY A 763 -26.07 53.38 47.03
N ILE A 764 -26.09 54.22 45.99
CA ILE A 764 -25.28 55.43 45.88
C ILE A 764 -26.23 56.63 45.95
N TYR A 765 -26.18 57.40 47.02
CA TYR A 765 -27.02 58.56 47.25
C TYR A 765 -26.27 59.85 46.92
N LYS A 766 -26.87 60.70 46.08
CA LYS A 766 -26.34 62.03 45.80
C LYS A 766 -26.93 63.03 46.79
N ILE A 767 -26.08 63.64 47.62
CA ILE A 767 -26.52 64.62 48.62
C ILE A 767 -26.07 66.01 48.20
N GLY A 768 -27.03 66.92 47.99
CA GLY A 768 -26.75 68.28 47.54
C GLY A 768 -27.33 69.35 48.46
N ASN A 769 -26.45 70.17 49.05
CA ASN A 769 -26.83 71.26 49.94
C ASN A 769 -27.72 70.82 51.11
N CYS A 770 -27.43 69.68 51.73
CA CYS A 770 -28.21 69.15 52.85
C CYS A 770 -27.51 69.34 54.18
N ALA A 771 -28.28 69.61 55.24
CA ALA A 771 -27.79 69.57 56.61
C ALA A 771 -27.79 68.13 57.11
N THR A 772 -26.61 67.58 57.40
CA THR A 772 -26.45 66.15 57.70
C THR A 772 -26.37 65.90 59.20
N ILE A 773 -27.33 65.17 59.74
CA ILE A 773 -27.35 64.65 61.09
C ILE A 773 -26.64 63.29 61.10
N ASN A 774 -25.83 63.03 62.12
CA ASN A 774 -25.02 61.82 62.26
C ASN A 774 -24.03 61.59 61.09
N GLY A 775 -23.64 62.67 60.42
CA GLY A 775 -22.56 62.68 59.43
C GLY A 775 -21.16 62.67 60.06
N PRO A 776 -20.11 62.61 59.23
CA PRO A 776 -18.72 62.61 59.70
C PRO A 776 -18.26 63.94 60.33
N TRP A 777 -19.04 65.00 60.16
CA TRP A 777 -18.70 66.35 60.64
C TRP A 777 -19.43 66.67 61.96
N PRO A 778 -18.80 67.45 62.85
CA PRO A 778 -19.36 67.81 64.16
C PRO A 778 -20.46 68.89 64.09
N ASP A 779 -20.67 69.50 62.92
CA ASP A 779 -21.68 70.54 62.69
C ASP A 779 -22.72 70.11 61.64
N THR A 780 -23.86 70.78 61.60
CA THR A 780 -24.95 70.53 60.64
C THR A 780 -24.91 71.45 59.42
N THR A 781 -23.74 72.01 59.10
CA THR A 781 -23.56 72.87 57.93
C THR A 781 -23.94 72.13 56.66
N ARG A 782 -24.58 72.84 55.73
CA ARG A 782 -25.09 72.26 54.49
C ARG A 782 -23.94 71.91 53.55
N ARG A 783 -23.91 70.67 53.05
CA ARG A 783 -22.78 70.13 52.25
C ARG A 783 -23.24 69.41 50.98
N TRP A 784 -22.30 69.20 50.07
CA TRP A 784 -22.45 68.37 48.88
C TRP A 784 -21.47 67.20 48.96
N TYR A 785 -21.98 65.98 48.85
CA TYR A 785 -21.19 64.76 48.91
C TYR A 785 -21.95 63.58 48.32
N TYR A 786 -21.23 62.49 48.08
CA TYR A 786 -21.83 61.20 47.73
C TYR A 786 -21.78 60.28 48.93
N LEU A 787 -22.89 59.57 49.19
CA LEU A 787 -22.94 58.51 50.19
C LEU A 787 -23.10 57.19 49.46
N THR A 788 -22.16 56.27 49.66
CA THR A 788 -22.28 54.88 49.22
C THR A 788 -22.62 54.01 50.41
N VAL A 789 -23.67 53.20 50.28
CA VAL A 789 -24.14 52.28 51.31
C VAL A 789 -24.09 50.87 50.72
N ILE A 790 -23.40 49.97 51.40
CA ILE A 790 -23.32 48.55 51.06
C ILE A 790 -23.86 47.77 52.25
N LYS A 791 -25.02 47.15 52.08
CA LYS A 791 -25.62 46.26 53.07
C LYS A 791 -25.08 44.85 52.84
N TYR A 792 -24.29 44.34 53.79
CA TYR A 792 -23.76 42.98 53.72
C TYR A 792 -24.82 41.94 54.16
N ASP A 793 -25.64 42.31 55.13
CA ASP A 793 -26.81 41.55 55.62
C ASP A 793 -27.84 42.54 56.22
N ASP A 794 -28.96 42.08 56.77
CA ASP A 794 -30.01 42.94 57.37
C ASP A 794 -29.56 43.79 58.57
N ASN A 795 -28.36 43.54 59.07
CA ASN A 795 -27.80 44.18 60.24
C ASN A 795 -26.56 45.04 59.91
N THR A 796 -25.57 44.50 59.19
CA THR A 796 -24.23 45.04 58.95
C THR A 796 -24.20 45.90 57.70
N ILE A 797 -24.11 47.22 57.89
CA ILE A 797 -24.21 48.21 56.82
C ILE A 797 -22.91 49.00 56.75
N TYR A 798 -22.21 48.95 55.62
CA TYR A 798 -21.01 49.73 55.38
C TYR A 798 -21.36 51.03 54.67
N GLN A 799 -21.02 52.16 55.28
CA GLN A 799 -21.29 53.48 54.73
C GLN A 799 -19.99 54.20 54.42
N THR A 800 -19.92 54.82 53.23
CA THR A 800 -18.82 55.66 52.79
C THR A 800 -19.33 57.01 52.35
N VAL A 801 -18.78 58.10 52.88
CA VAL A 801 -19.06 59.47 52.47
C VAL A 801 -17.86 60.04 51.74
N ASP A 802 -18.08 60.50 50.52
CA ASP A 802 -17.10 61.14 49.66
C ASP A 802 -17.44 62.62 49.47
N GLN A 803 -16.68 63.50 50.13
CA GLN A 803 -16.81 64.96 50.05
C GLN A 803 -15.53 65.55 49.45
N GLY A 804 -15.47 65.69 48.12
CA GLY A 804 -14.29 66.21 47.44
C GLY A 804 -13.06 65.32 47.68
N PRO A 805 -11.95 65.84 48.26
CA PRO A 805 -10.74 65.06 48.54
C PRO A 805 -10.81 64.27 49.86
N GLU A 806 -11.91 64.34 50.60
CA GLU A 806 -12.07 63.66 51.89
C GLU A 806 -13.02 62.45 51.75
N ARG A 807 -12.59 61.31 52.29
CA ARG A 807 -13.38 60.08 52.37
C ARG A 807 -13.54 59.66 53.82
N PHE A 808 -14.78 59.40 54.23
CA PHE A 808 -15.12 58.92 55.56
C PHE A 808 -15.84 57.58 55.46
N VAL A 809 -15.56 56.67 56.38
CA VAL A 809 -16.17 55.33 56.40
C VAL A 809 -16.61 54.95 57.80
N ARG A 810 -17.64 54.11 57.87
CA ARG A 810 -18.02 53.39 59.10
C ARG A 810 -18.83 52.14 58.76
N THR A 811 -18.87 51.22 59.71
CA THR A 811 -19.77 50.06 59.68
C THR A 811 -20.82 50.24 60.76
N VAL A 812 -22.08 50.23 60.37
CA VAL A 812 -23.27 50.41 61.21
C VAL A 812 -23.94 49.05 61.44
N SER A 813 -24.55 48.87 62.61
CA SER A 813 -25.34 47.69 62.94
C SER A 813 -26.78 48.08 63.32
N LYS A 814 -27.76 47.74 62.47
CA LYS A 814 -29.18 48.14 62.63
C LYS A 814 -29.85 47.44 63.82
N THR A 815 -29.58 46.15 64.06
CA THR A 815 -30.19 45.36 65.14
C THR A 815 -29.66 45.71 66.53
N THR A 816 -28.39 46.13 66.64
CA THR A 816 -27.77 46.50 67.93
C THR A 816 -27.79 48.01 68.19
N ASN A 817 -28.44 48.79 67.31
CA ASN A 817 -28.51 50.25 67.36
C ASN A 817 -27.12 50.91 67.50
N SER A 818 -26.11 50.30 66.88
CA SER A 818 -24.70 50.71 66.99
C SER A 818 -24.29 51.52 65.77
N TYR A 819 -24.11 52.82 65.98
CA TYR A 819 -23.66 53.78 64.97
C TYR A 819 -22.31 54.36 65.40
N PRO A 820 -21.20 53.66 65.14
CA PRO A 820 -19.89 54.13 65.54
C PRO A 820 -19.54 55.44 64.83
N GLN A 821 -18.56 56.15 65.38
CA GLN A 821 -18.04 57.37 64.79
C GLN A 821 -17.46 57.09 63.39
N TRP A 822 -17.51 58.11 62.53
CA TRP A 822 -16.93 58.04 61.20
C TRP A 822 -15.39 58.09 61.26
N ASN A 823 -14.75 57.20 60.53
CA ASN A 823 -13.30 57.16 60.38
C ASN A 823 -12.90 57.80 59.05
N GLN A 824 -12.01 58.79 59.08
CA GLN A 824 -11.49 59.42 57.86
C GLN A 824 -10.38 58.57 57.25
N PHE A 825 -10.47 58.27 55.96
CA PHE A 825 -9.38 57.63 55.21
C PHE A 825 -8.26 58.63 54.94
N ALA A 826 -7.02 58.27 55.26
CA ALA A 826 -5.84 59.08 54.94
C ALA A 826 -5.54 59.00 53.44
N MET A 827 -5.78 60.10 52.71
CA MET A 827 -5.38 60.21 51.30
C MET A 827 -3.91 60.64 51.17
N MET A 828 -3.33 60.44 49.99
CA MET A 828 -1.90 60.38 49.58
C MET A 828 -0.96 61.51 50.07
N ASN A 829 -1.46 62.52 50.78
CA ASN A 829 -0.70 63.62 51.38
C ASN A 829 -0.25 63.34 52.82
N ARG A 830 -0.62 62.18 53.41
CA ARG A 830 -0.24 61.74 54.79
C ARG A 830 0.70 60.52 54.82
N VAL A 831 1.42 60.25 53.72
CA VAL A 831 2.34 59.10 53.51
C VAL A 831 3.57 59.11 54.44
N THR A 832 3.82 60.20 55.16
CA THR A 832 4.88 60.30 56.17
C THR A 832 4.76 59.23 57.26
N ASP A 833 3.54 58.81 57.61
CA ASP A 833 3.29 57.81 58.67
C ASP A 833 3.58 56.35 58.23
N LEU A 834 3.65 56.11 56.90
CA LEU A 834 4.08 54.82 56.34
C LEU A 834 5.61 54.68 56.28
N SER A 835 6.34 55.80 56.18
CA SER A 835 7.80 55.83 56.17
C SER A 835 8.38 55.30 57.49
N ASP A 836 7.79 55.70 58.62
CA ASP A 836 8.27 55.31 59.95
C ASP A 836 7.99 53.82 60.25
N ARG A 837 6.87 53.28 59.76
CA ARG A 837 6.55 51.85 59.88
C ARG A 837 7.39 50.98 58.94
N LEU A 838 7.78 51.50 57.77
CA LEU A 838 8.66 50.80 56.83
C LEU A 838 10.13 50.79 57.30
N GLN A 839 10.59 51.83 58.00
CA GLN A 839 11.89 51.82 58.69
C GLN A 839 11.92 50.79 59.84
N GLY A 840 10.83 50.67 60.62
CA GLY A 840 10.70 49.65 61.66
C GLY A 840 10.73 48.22 61.11
N PHE A 841 10.08 47.97 59.97
CA PHE A 841 10.09 46.67 59.30
C PHE A 841 11.47 46.33 58.70
N THR A 842 12.17 47.32 58.13
CA THR A 842 13.53 47.15 57.58
C THR A 842 14.54 46.87 58.70
N MET A 843 14.42 47.51 59.86
CA MET A 843 15.24 47.21 61.04
C MET A 843 14.99 45.78 61.57
N GLN A 844 13.75 45.31 61.60
CA GLN A 844 13.43 43.93 62.02
C GLN A 844 13.92 42.87 61.02
N GLN A 845 13.91 43.15 59.71
CA GLN A 845 14.44 42.24 58.70
C GLN A 845 15.97 42.15 58.72
N THR A 846 16.66 43.24 59.07
CA THR A 846 18.13 43.28 59.20
C THR A 846 18.62 42.53 60.46
N MET A 847 17.79 42.42 61.50
CA MET A 847 18.05 41.58 62.68
C MET A 847 17.89 40.08 62.40
N PHE A 848 17.09 39.68 61.41
CA PHE A 848 16.93 38.27 61.00
C PHE A 848 17.99 37.80 59.97
N GLN A 849 18.85 38.69 59.46
CA GLN A 849 19.88 38.40 58.44
C GLN A 849 21.33 38.56 58.91
N HIS A 850 21.61 38.51 60.22
CA HIS A 850 22.98 38.31 60.70
C HIS A 850 23.43 36.85 60.43
N ARG A 851 23.99 36.59 59.25
CA ARG A 851 24.80 35.39 59.03
C ARG A 851 26.09 35.55 59.85
N VAL A 852 26.25 34.76 60.90
CA VAL A 852 27.52 34.62 61.62
C VAL A 852 28.43 33.72 60.78
N ASP A 853 29.45 34.30 60.15
CA ASP A 853 30.47 33.59 59.36
C ASP A 853 31.87 33.77 59.98
N TYR A 854 32.91 33.16 59.38
CA TYR A 854 34.27 33.22 59.93
C TYR A 854 34.86 34.63 59.95
N ASP A 855 34.41 35.51 59.05
CA ASP A 855 34.89 36.88 58.94
C ASP A 855 34.16 37.82 59.93
N SER A 856 33.00 37.40 60.47
CA SER A 856 32.24 38.08 61.51
C SER A 856 31.74 37.12 62.61
N PRO A 857 32.64 36.56 63.46
CA PRO A 857 32.26 35.63 64.52
C PRO A 857 31.37 36.32 65.56
N SER A 858 30.49 35.56 66.23
CA SER A 858 29.59 36.04 67.29
C SER A 858 30.33 36.55 68.53
N GLY A 859 31.63 36.29 68.64
CA GLY A 859 32.53 36.90 69.62
C GLY A 859 33.98 36.46 69.39
N THR A 860 34.94 37.25 69.91
CA THR A 860 36.36 36.87 69.95
C THR A 860 36.85 36.88 71.40
N ILE A 861 37.42 35.76 71.86
CA ILE A 861 38.02 35.62 73.18
C ILE A 861 39.51 35.35 73.01
N SER A 862 40.37 36.01 73.81
CA SER A 862 41.82 35.91 73.63
C SER A 862 42.56 35.72 74.95
N ASN A 863 43.63 34.92 74.92
CA ASN A 863 44.57 34.73 76.03
C ASN A 863 44.02 34.10 77.33
N GLN A 864 42.85 33.48 77.31
CA GLN A 864 42.19 32.88 78.49
C GLN A 864 42.17 31.34 78.43
N THR A 865 41.82 30.69 79.56
CA THR A 865 41.41 29.28 79.55
C THR A 865 39.91 29.21 79.33
N VAL A 866 39.47 28.36 78.41
CA VAL A 866 38.08 28.28 77.96
C VAL A 866 37.63 26.83 77.94
N ASP A 867 36.48 26.53 78.53
CA ASP A 867 35.82 25.23 78.45
C ASP A 867 34.77 25.23 77.32
N PHE A 868 34.90 24.32 76.35
CA PHE A 868 33.94 24.24 75.24
C PHE A 868 32.57 23.71 75.65
N ASN A 869 32.41 23.08 76.82
CA ASN A 869 31.09 22.69 77.30
C ASN A 869 30.21 23.89 77.70
N ASP A 870 30.81 25.07 77.95
CA ASP A 870 30.08 26.28 78.31
C ASP A 870 29.39 26.95 77.10
N TYR A 871 29.79 26.60 75.87
CA TYR A 871 29.27 27.23 74.64
C TYR A 871 28.14 26.40 74.02
N LYS A 872 26.89 26.77 74.30
CA LYS A 872 25.70 25.98 73.90
C LYS A 872 24.77 26.68 72.91
N GLU A 873 24.99 27.96 72.60
CA GLU A 873 24.14 28.72 71.70
C GLU A 873 24.62 28.67 70.25
N THR A 874 23.69 28.71 69.29
CA THR A 874 24.03 28.66 67.86
C THR A 874 24.86 29.88 67.45
N GLY A 875 26.07 29.67 66.94
CA GLY A 875 26.98 30.75 66.55
C GLY A 875 28.40 30.25 66.24
N ILE A 876 29.31 31.17 65.89
CA ILE A 876 30.73 30.89 65.67
C ILE A 876 31.55 31.82 66.55
N VAL A 877 32.32 31.28 67.49
CA VAL A 877 33.21 32.06 68.37
C VAL A 877 34.66 31.85 67.97
N LYS A 878 35.43 32.94 67.86
CA LYS A 878 36.86 32.89 67.60
C LYS A 878 37.63 32.91 68.92
N PHE A 879 38.50 31.93 69.12
CA PHE A 879 39.43 31.90 70.25
C PHE A 879 40.83 32.18 69.74
N VAL A 880 41.57 33.07 70.39
CA VAL A 880 42.93 33.46 69.97
C VAL A 880 43.89 33.28 71.14
N ASN A 881 44.85 32.38 70.98
CA ASN A 881 45.86 32.06 72.00
C ASN A 881 45.25 31.63 73.36
N CYS A 882 44.21 30.79 73.33
CA CYS A 882 43.50 30.32 74.52
C CYS A 882 43.86 28.86 74.88
N PHE A 883 43.86 28.51 76.17
CA PHE A 883 43.91 27.11 76.60
C PHE A 883 42.51 26.51 76.51
N ILE A 884 42.35 25.38 75.81
CA ILE A 884 41.03 24.81 75.53
C ILE A 884 40.79 23.57 76.39
N GLN A 885 39.84 23.67 77.32
CA GLN A 885 39.35 22.57 78.13
C GLN A 885 38.15 21.88 77.48
N ASN A 886 38.05 20.57 77.64
CA ASN A 886 37.04 19.71 77.00
C ASN A 886 36.93 19.88 75.48
N GLY A 887 38.01 20.34 74.84
CA GLY A 887 38.18 20.38 73.39
C GLY A 887 38.78 19.08 72.84
N PRO A 888 39.05 19.01 71.52
CA PRO A 888 39.62 17.83 70.86
C PRO A 888 41.11 17.58 71.18
N TYR A 889 41.77 18.46 71.91
CA TYR A 889 43.22 18.46 72.12
C TYR A 889 43.65 17.58 73.31
N LYS A 890 44.72 16.81 73.12
CA LYS A 890 45.25 15.88 74.14
C LYS A 890 46.37 16.48 75.01
N THR A 891 46.80 17.71 74.74
CA THR A 891 47.90 18.41 75.43
C THR A 891 47.50 19.84 75.76
N ASP A 892 47.89 20.34 76.93
CA ASP A 892 47.62 21.72 77.38
C ASP A 892 48.49 22.74 76.62
N ASN A 893 48.15 23.00 75.35
CA ASN A 893 48.74 24.07 74.54
C ASN A 893 47.72 25.19 74.34
N ARG A 894 48.21 26.39 73.97
CA ARG A 894 47.33 27.51 73.59
C ARG A 894 47.04 27.46 72.10
N HIS A 895 45.77 27.63 71.76
CA HIS A 895 45.24 27.44 70.41
C HIS A 895 44.57 28.72 69.89
N THR A 896 44.60 28.91 68.57
CA THR A 896 43.82 29.94 67.87
C THR A 896 42.88 29.28 66.88
N ILE A 897 41.59 29.27 67.18
CA ILE A 897 40.60 28.40 66.54
C ILE A 897 39.25 29.09 66.37
N PHE A 898 38.36 28.49 65.58
CA PHE A 898 36.95 28.84 65.55
C PHE A 898 36.11 27.67 66.05
N LEU A 899 35.25 27.93 67.04
CA LEU A 899 34.23 26.99 67.48
C LEU A 899 32.89 27.40 66.88
N LYS A 900 32.35 26.56 66.01
CA LYS A 900 30.97 26.63 65.57
C LYS A 900 30.09 25.76 66.45
N VAL A 901 29.01 26.32 66.98
CA VAL A 901 27.99 25.59 67.72
C VAL A 901 26.68 25.70 66.95
N THR A 902 25.96 24.59 66.80
CA THR A 902 24.60 24.53 66.28
C THR A 902 23.73 23.87 67.32
N ASN A 903 22.89 24.66 67.99
CA ASN A 903 21.89 24.18 68.92
C ASN A 903 20.61 23.88 68.15
N LEU A 904 20.16 22.62 68.16
CA LEU A 904 18.97 22.21 67.42
C LEU A 904 17.70 22.39 68.23
N ASP A 905 17.71 21.97 69.50
CA ASP A 905 16.50 21.84 70.32
C ASP A 905 16.74 22.12 71.83
N GLY A 906 17.90 22.70 72.18
CA GLY A 906 18.30 22.97 73.56
C GLY A 906 18.95 21.78 74.29
N GLN A 907 18.70 20.53 73.85
CA GLN A 907 19.28 19.32 74.44
C GLN A 907 20.38 18.70 73.57
N THR A 908 20.23 18.81 72.25
CA THR A 908 21.17 18.34 71.24
C THR A 908 21.91 19.51 70.62
N GLN A 909 23.22 19.56 70.82
CA GLN A 909 24.09 20.53 70.16
C GLN A 909 25.13 19.82 69.29
N TYR A 910 25.49 20.43 68.17
CA TYR A 910 26.66 20.04 67.39
C TYR A 910 27.73 21.11 67.54
N GLN A 911 28.93 20.69 67.89
CA GLN A 911 30.09 21.56 67.97
C GLN A 911 31.13 21.13 66.95
N THR A 912 31.70 22.11 66.27
CA THR A 912 32.73 21.91 65.26
C THR A 912 33.85 22.91 65.48
N VAL A 913 35.08 22.41 65.57
CA VAL A 913 36.30 23.19 65.78
C VAL A 913 37.09 23.23 64.49
N TYR A 914 37.44 24.43 64.06
CA TYR A 914 38.31 24.69 62.92
C TYR A 914 39.62 25.30 63.43
N GLU A 915 40.73 24.59 63.24
CA GLU A 915 42.07 25.07 63.57
C GLU A 915 43.00 24.84 62.37
N GLY A 916 43.23 25.89 61.59
CA GLY A 916 43.95 25.74 60.32
C GLY A 916 43.22 24.78 59.38
N ASP A 917 43.91 23.73 58.94
CA ASP A 917 43.35 22.66 58.09
C ASP A 917 42.72 21.51 58.88
N ASP A 918 42.87 21.50 60.21
CA ASP A 918 42.32 20.47 61.08
C ASP A 918 40.86 20.78 61.46
N LEU A 919 40.00 19.78 61.29
CA LEU A 919 38.58 19.84 61.59
C LEU A 919 38.21 18.79 62.64
N TYR A 920 37.58 19.22 63.72
CA TYR A 920 37.02 18.31 64.73
C TYR A 920 35.54 18.57 64.92
N GLY A 921 34.77 17.52 65.14
CA GLY A 921 33.35 17.65 65.43
C GLY A 921 32.91 16.74 66.56
N ARG A 922 31.90 17.19 67.31
CA ARG A 922 31.18 16.37 68.27
C ARG A 922 29.70 16.67 68.26
N LYS A 923 28.90 15.66 68.56
CA LYS A 923 27.50 15.82 68.97
C LYS A 923 27.46 15.78 70.50
N LEU A 924 26.89 16.81 71.11
CA LEU A 924 26.56 16.85 72.52
C LEU A 924 25.09 16.50 72.70
N PHE A 925 24.82 15.63 73.66
CA PHE A 925 23.48 15.39 74.19
C PHE A 925 23.51 15.64 75.69
N ASN A 926 22.68 16.57 76.19
CA ASN A 926 22.72 17.05 77.58
C ASN A 926 24.11 17.52 78.04
N GLY A 927 24.85 18.22 77.17
CA GLY A 927 26.09 18.92 77.53
C GLY A 927 27.38 18.10 77.54
N SER A 928 27.36 16.82 77.12
CA SER A 928 28.58 16.00 76.96
C SER A 928 28.59 15.22 75.64
N GLY A 929 29.78 15.01 75.08
CA GLY A 929 29.98 14.31 73.82
C GLY A 929 31.46 14.12 73.48
N GLN A 930 31.80 13.03 72.79
CA GLN A 930 33.17 12.73 72.37
C GLN A 930 33.54 13.50 71.10
N TRP A 931 34.78 13.98 71.03
CA TRP A 931 35.34 14.63 69.84
C TRP A 931 35.84 13.59 68.84
N HIS A 932 35.53 13.84 67.56
CA HIS A 932 36.01 13.07 66.43
C HIS A 932 36.84 13.99 65.52
N SER A 933 38.04 13.54 65.13
CA SER A 933 38.86 14.21 64.14
C SER A 933 38.39 13.85 62.73
N TYR A 934 38.15 14.86 61.91
CA TYR A 934 37.89 14.70 60.49
C TYR A 934 39.17 15.12 59.76
N THR A 935 40.05 14.16 59.46
CA THR A 935 41.27 14.46 58.71
C THR A 935 40.91 14.67 57.24
N ASN A 936 41.29 15.83 56.69
CA ASN A 936 41.14 16.21 55.28
C ASN A 936 42.10 15.42 54.37
N THR A 937 42.01 14.09 54.38
CA THR A 937 42.66 13.25 53.36
C THR A 937 41.66 13.09 52.22
N THR A 938 42.00 13.59 51.03
CA THR A 938 41.22 13.38 49.80
C THR A 938 40.89 11.90 49.60
N ILE A 939 39.61 11.58 49.47
CA ILE A 939 39.12 10.26 49.02
C ILE A 939 39.46 10.07 47.55
#